data_AF-A0A0A9XWF3-F1
#
_entry.id   AF-A0A0A9XWF3-F1
#
_cell.length_a   1.000
_cell.length_b   1.000
_cell.length_c   1.000
_cell.angle_alpha   90.00
_cell.angle_beta   90.00
_cell.angle_gamma   90.00
#
_symmetry.space_group_name_H-M   'P 1'
#
loop_
_entity.id
_entity.type
_entity.pdbx_description
1 polymer ?
#
loop_
_entity_poly.entity_id
_entity_poly.type
_entity_poly.pdbx_seq_one_letter_code
_entity_poly.pdbx_strand_id
1 'polypeptide(L)'
;QSEEGRLLGCFEDSGSRRTLSGLEIVFEETNTPRLCLNVCLQLGFKYAGVQYGYECFCGNRPPPRELEKPESECSMKCPGDRSKMCGGGWRLLIFNTGSGSSPKPAIVVTQPAMTLTAAAERPYTLTTTTTTTTRRPSTLLMNSQTVRPVANTKPQMVKPVSSKKPHVVTVRPTASNNPNTGGKPSKPSNSRPSHTVSSQKPTPNLTIPQTKPPKTHVTTWRPPTEPNQQPTQQKPWDNNKPEDLSPWDSNKPQQQSPWDSNKPQQQSPWENNKPQQQTTLTTTRPLQQSTWPGNPDQFTSWGSSQTLQGGLSNQNTGRPQQQPAPGIITQTQGVFNSQQSGSYTPVNNNQPTKMPNKPACIRSMTEVRGENVCKGQTIFYDDFSESPSIDQYKWTHEAIMPWTPDYEFVVYTKNDTTSYVKHKRLYIKPTLFPDDFVKRGTLDLESCTGLLHSEECRRQGATFNIIPPVQSARITTKDSLSFKYGRIDIRAKLPVGDWIVPEIWLEPKRKDYGSGAFASGRVRIAMARGNEILEYDGRDIGNRQLEVGILMGVGENIRARTIIRDKADGWWRSFHNYSLIWTPDNLQFLVDGQHQESLASPGSPLYRLAGFDEELGETWRHGSLIAPFDKEFYVTLGLSVGGMRDFPDECRSANGHEKPWRNMAVKAMASFWEDRRIWQRTWTEENSALQIEHVMVTAL
;
A
#
# COMPACT_ATOMS: atom_id res chain seq x y z
N GLN A 1 9.85 33.67 -15.25
CA GLN A 1 10.15 32.47 -16.04
C GLN A 1 10.59 31.40 -15.05
N SER A 2 10.08 30.17 -15.17
CA SER A 2 10.55 29.01 -14.41
C SER A 2 11.86 28.49 -14.99
N GLU A 3 12.71 27.86 -14.16
CA GLU A 3 13.93 27.20 -14.66
C GLU A 3 13.72 25.71 -15.02
N GLU A 4 12.56 25.15 -14.68
CA GLU A 4 12.15 23.78 -15.03
C GLU A 4 12.23 23.55 -16.54
N GLY A 5 13.01 22.55 -16.96
CA GLY A 5 13.16 22.18 -18.36
C GLY A 5 14.06 23.10 -19.17
N ARG A 6 14.79 24.04 -18.57
CA ARG A 6 15.79 24.84 -19.29
C ARG A 6 16.92 23.92 -19.78
N LEU A 7 17.09 23.85 -21.10
CA LEU A 7 18.26 23.24 -21.74
C LEU A 7 19.53 23.95 -21.27
N LEU A 8 20.56 23.17 -20.93
CA LEU A 8 21.88 23.65 -20.49
C LEU A 8 22.97 23.44 -21.54
N GLY A 9 22.72 22.61 -22.56
CA GLY A 9 23.63 22.35 -23.67
C GLY A 9 23.77 20.86 -24.01
N CYS A 10 24.64 20.57 -24.98
CA CYS A 10 25.13 19.22 -25.27
C CYS A 10 26.48 19.02 -24.55
N PHE A 11 26.69 17.86 -23.94
CA PHE A 11 27.89 17.55 -23.17
C PHE A 11 28.44 16.17 -23.53
N GLU A 12 29.76 16.02 -23.48
CA GLU A 12 30.42 14.72 -23.56
C GLU A 12 30.20 13.89 -22.29
N ASP A 13 30.03 12.58 -22.49
CA ASP A 13 29.87 11.59 -21.42
C ASP A 13 30.91 10.47 -21.58
N SER A 14 31.17 9.71 -20.52
CA SER A 14 32.02 8.53 -20.61
C SER A 14 31.67 7.47 -19.56
N GLY A 15 31.78 6.19 -19.91
CA GLY A 15 31.42 5.10 -18.99
C GLY A 15 32.26 5.05 -17.71
N SER A 16 33.49 5.57 -17.74
CA SER A 16 34.38 5.67 -16.56
C SER A 16 34.24 6.98 -15.78
N ARG A 17 33.60 8.01 -16.37
CA ARG A 17 33.29 9.30 -15.74
C ARG A 17 31.97 9.83 -16.31
N ARG A 18 30.85 9.34 -15.79
CA ARG A 18 29.50 9.79 -16.20
C ARG A 18 29.30 11.25 -15.79
N THR A 19 28.93 12.10 -16.75
CA THR A 19 28.68 13.54 -16.57
C THR A 19 27.43 13.76 -15.69
N LEU A 20 26.44 12.86 -15.77
CA LEU A 20 25.35 12.74 -14.80
C LEU A 20 25.40 11.35 -14.14
N SER A 21 25.97 11.30 -12.93
CA SER A 21 26.30 10.06 -12.20
C SER A 21 25.31 9.70 -11.08
N GLY A 22 24.05 10.14 -11.17
CA GLY A 22 23.04 9.91 -10.13
C GLY A 22 22.13 8.71 -10.37
N LEU A 23 21.64 8.55 -11.61
CA LEU A 23 20.79 7.43 -12.05
C LEU A 23 20.87 7.29 -13.56
N GLU A 24 20.76 6.08 -14.08
CA GLU A 24 20.68 5.73 -15.51
C GLU A 24 19.44 4.86 -15.74
N ILE A 25 18.66 5.16 -16.78
CA ILE A 25 17.40 4.49 -17.13
C ILE A 25 17.33 4.33 -18.65
N VAL A 26 16.88 3.16 -19.12
CA VAL A 26 16.65 2.87 -20.54
C VAL A 26 15.15 2.93 -20.85
N PHE A 27 14.77 3.70 -21.86
CA PHE A 27 13.40 3.86 -22.35
C PHE A 27 13.34 3.57 -23.86
N GLU A 28 13.56 2.31 -24.26
CA GLU A 28 13.80 1.85 -25.64
C GLU A 28 12.86 2.47 -26.69
N GLU A 29 11.54 2.43 -26.44
CA GLU A 29 10.52 2.97 -27.36
C GLU A 29 9.98 4.35 -26.96
N THR A 30 10.18 4.80 -25.71
CA THR A 30 9.40 5.90 -25.11
C THR A 30 10.21 7.11 -24.67
N ASN A 31 11.55 7.07 -24.73
CA ASN A 31 12.38 8.19 -24.27
C ASN A 31 11.99 9.51 -24.96
N THR A 32 11.95 10.58 -24.18
CA THR A 32 11.84 11.97 -24.63
C THR A 32 12.50 12.88 -23.59
N PRO A 33 12.90 14.12 -23.93
CA PRO A 33 13.52 15.01 -22.96
C PRO A 33 12.56 15.35 -21.83
N ARG A 34 11.25 15.47 -22.11
CA ARG A 34 10.24 15.75 -21.08
C ARG A 34 9.98 14.54 -20.18
N LEU A 35 9.97 13.31 -20.70
CA LEU A 35 9.86 12.10 -19.87
C LEU A 35 11.07 12.00 -18.92
N CYS A 36 12.28 12.10 -19.45
CA CYS A 36 13.50 12.02 -18.65
C CYS A 36 13.58 13.13 -17.60
N LEU A 37 13.30 14.38 -18.00
CA LEU A 37 13.21 15.53 -17.09
C LEU A 37 12.20 15.31 -15.96
N ASN A 38 10.99 14.84 -16.27
CA ASN A 38 9.93 14.59 -15.29
C ASN A 38 10.37 13.51 -14.29
N VAL A 39 10.96 12.41 -14.76
CA VAL A 39 11.45 11.33 -13.90
C VAL A 39 12.56 11.84 -12.99
N CYS A 40 13.60 12.49 -13.53
CA CYS A 40 14.67 13.04 -12.70
C CYS A 40 14.16 14.07 -11.67
N LEU A 41 13.20 14.92 -12.04
CA LEU A 41 12.55 15.88 -11.14
C LEU A 41 11.76 15.19 -10.02
N GLN A 42 10.93 14.19 -10.34
CA GLN A 42 10.16 13.43 -9.34
C GLN A 42 11.04 12.62 -8.38
N LEU A 43 12.22 12.20 -8.85
CA LEU A 43 13.24 11.54 -8.03
C LEU A 43 14.17 12.54 -7.31
N GLY A 44 13.90 13.85 -7.42
CA GLY A 44 14.57 14.93 -6.68
C GLY A 44 15.90 15.41 -7.28
N PHE A 45 16.37 14.83 -8.38
CA PHE A 45 17.63 15.22 -9.02
C PHE A 45 17.56 16.64 -9.61
N LYS A 46 18.68 17.37 -9.57
CA LYS A 46 18.79 18.74 -10.12
C LYS A 46 18.91 18.79 -11.63
N TYR A 47 19.46 17.77 -12.26
CA TYR A 47 19.74 17.72 -13.69
C TYR A 47 19.21 16.41 -14.29
N ALA A 48 18.73 16.52 -15.52
CA ALA A 48 18.32 15.41 -16.37
C ALA A 48 19.10 15.49 -17.69
N GLY A 49 19.42 14.36 -18.30
CA GLY A 49 20.08 14.33 -19.61
C GLY A 49 19.65 13.12 -20.40
N VAL A 50 19.50 13.28 -21.72
CA VAL A 50 19.14 12.19 -22.63
C VAL A 50 20.31 11.90 -23.57
N GLN A 51 20.56 10.62 -23.82
CA GLN A 51 21.68 10.10 -24.60
C GLN A 51 21.24 8.93 -25.48
N TYR A 52 21.99 8.65 -26.56
CA TYR A 52 21.85 7.48 -27.43
C TYR A 52 20.42 7.21 -27.95
N GLY A 53 19.58 8.24 -28.04
CA GLY A 53 18.16 8.09 -28.38
C GLY A 53 17.30 7.61 -27.21
N TYR A 54 17.63 6.47 -26.60
CA TYR A 54 16.79 5.79 -25.60
C TYR A 54 17.25 5.90 -24.14
N GLU A 55 18.45 6.43 -23.86
CA GLU A 55 18.99 6.53 -22.51
C GLU A 55 18.56 7.83 -21.81
N CYS A 56 18.29 7.74 -20.51
CA CYS A 56 17.98 8.85 -19.63
C CYS A 56 18.88 8.80 -18.39
N PHE A 57 19.48 9.94 -18.05
CA PHE A 57 20.42 10.10 -16.95
C PHE A 57 19.96 11.21 -16.01
N CYS A 58 20.11 11.00 -14.71
CA CYS A 58 19.85 12.00 -13.68
C CYS A 58 21.10 12.32 -12.88
N GLY A 59 21.23 13.56 -12.39
CA GLY A 59 22.37 13.97 -11.58
C GLY A 59 22.10 15.16 -10.66
N ASN A 60 22.92 15.29 -9.62
CA ASN A 60 22.84 16.38 -8.63
C ASN A 60 24.02 17.35 -8.65
N ARG A 61 25.09 17.01 -9.38
CA ARG A 61 26.22 17.91 -9.67
C ARG A 61 25.94 18.64 -10.99
N PRO A 62 26.29 19.93 -11.13
CA PRO A 62 26.19 20.64 -12.40
C PRO A 62 27.09 19.96 -13.46
N PRO A 63 26.70 19.95 -14.74
CA PRO A 63 27.57 19.46 -15.81
C PRO A 63 28.83 20.34 -15.90
N PRO A 64 30.05 19.76 -16.00
CA PRO A 64 31.28 20.53 -16.18
C PRO A 64 31.28 21.22 -17.56
N ARG A 65 31.62 22.52 -17.61
CA ARG A 65 31.60 23.32 -18.85
C ARG A 65 32.71 22.93 -19.82
N GLU A 66 33.80 22.38 -19.31
CA GLU A 66 34.90 21.80 -20.10
C GLU A 66 34.48 20.57 -20.93
N LEU A 67 33.30 19.99 -20.65
CA LEU A 67 32.71 18.90 -21.43
C LEU A 67 31.63 19.36 -22.42
N GLU A 68 31.32 20.67 -22.49
CA GLU A 68 30.31 21.22 -23.38
C GLU A 68 30.70 21.06 -24.87
N LYS A 69 29.74 20.70 -25.72
CA LYS A 69 29.91 20.40 -27.16
C LYS A 69 28.85 21.14 -27.98
N PRO A 70 29.09 21.36 -29.30
CA PRO A 70 28.05 21.83 -30.22
C PRO A 70 26.76 21.00 -30.12
N GLU A 71 25.60 21.67 -30.10
CA GLU A 71 24.28 21.00 -30.00
C GLU A 71 24.03 20.00 -31.15
N SER A 72 24.69 20.17 -32.30
CA SER A 72 24.65 19.26 -33.44
C SER A 72 25.22 17.86 -33.14
N GLU A 73 26.07 17.69 -32.11
CA GLU A 73 26.52 16.37 -31.65
C GLU A 73 25.43 15.63 -30.84
N CYS A 74 24.42 16.36 -30.33
CA CYS A 74 23.25 15.82 -29.64
C CYS A 74 22.02 15.70 -30.56
N SER A 75 22.20 15.12 -31.76
CA SER A 75 21.22 15.13 -32.86
C SER A 75 20.47 13.81 -33.11
N MET A 76 20.60 12.79 -32.26
CA MET A 76 19.77 11.58 -32.38
C MET A 76 18.32 11.85 -32.00
N LYS A 77 17.38 11.35 -32.81
CA LYS A 77 15.94 11.54 -32.57
C LYS A 77 15.44 10.63 -31.45
N CYS A 78 14.60 11.19 -30.59
CA CYS A 78 13.94 10.42 -29.54
C CYS A 78 12.96 9.39 -30.14
N PRO A 79 12.84 8.18 -29.56
CA PRO A 79 11.88 7.18 -30.01
C PRO A 79 10.44 7.58 -29.67
N GLY A 80 10.19 8.13 -28.46
CA GLY A 80 8.85 8.54 -28.02
C GLY A 80 8.30 9.82 -28.66
N ASP A 81 9.17 10.66 -29.23
CA ASP A 81 8.79 11.83 -30.04
C ASP A 81 9.90 12.18 -31.04
N ARG A 82 9.72 11.77 -32.30
CA ARG A 82 10.69 11.99 -33.40
C ARG A 82 10.83 13.45 -33.84
N SER A 83 10.14 14.39 -33.18
CA SER A 83 10.37 15.85 -33.27
C SER A 83 11.41 16.37 -32.27
N LYS A 84 11.84 15.57 -31.29
CA LYS A 84 12.83 15.93 -30.27
C LYS A 84 14.16 15.19 -30.47
N MET A 85 15.21 15.75 -29.90
CA MET A 85 16.54 15.12 -29.85
C MET A 85 16.80 14.53 -28.46
N CYS A 86 17.42 13.35 -28.44
CA CYS A 86 17.77 12.59 -27.24
C CYS A 86 19.28 12.27 -27.23
N GLY A 87 20.08 13.34 -27.27
CA GLY A 87 21.54 13.27 -27.21
C GLY A 87 22.19 12.67 -28.45
N GLY A 88 23.33 12.02 -28.25
CA GLY A 88 24.15 11.39 -29.29
C GLY A 88 24.93 10.18 -28.73
N GLY A 89 25.90 9.67 -29.48
CA GLY A 89 26.80 8.63 -28.97
C GLY A 89 27.84 9.22 -28.03
N TRP A 90 27.80 8.87 -26.74
CA TRP A 90 28.58 9.53 -25.68
C TRP A 90 28.36 11.06 -25.64
N ARG A 91 27.10 11.47 -25.86
CA ARG A 91 26.65 12.87 -25.84
C ARG A 91 25.32 12.98 -25.10
N LEU A 92 25.34 13.68 -23.98
CA LEU A 92 24.18 14.01 -23.15
C LEU A 92 23.63 15.38 -23.54
N LEU A 93 22.35 15.44 -23.91
CA LEU A 93 21.61 16.71 -24.00
C LEU A 93 21.00 16.99 -22.62
N ILE A 94 21.54 17.98 -21.89
CA ILE A 94 21.28 18.16 -20.44
C ILE A 94 20.35 19.33 -20.15
N PHE A 95 19.45 19.15 -19.19
CA PHE A 95 18.41 20.10 -18.78
C PHE A 95 18.43 20.31 -17.26
N ASN A 96 18.09 21.51 -16.80
CA ASN A 96 17.77 21.79 -15.40
C ASN A 96 16.36 21.29 -15.08
N THR A 97 16.20 20.48 -14.03
CA THR A 97 14.88 20.01 -13.57
C THR A 97 14.07 21.09 -12.85
N GLY A 98 14.73 22.10 -12.28
CA GLY A 98 14.12 23.06 -11.36
C GLY A 98 14.14 22.64 -9.88
N SER A 99 14.69 21.46 -9.54
CA SER A 99 14.82 20.91 -8.16
C SER A 99 15.85 21.68 -7.28
N GLY A 100 15.68 23.00 -7.20
CA GLY A 100 16.60 23.93 -6.53
C GLY A 100 16.12 25.38 -6.50
N SER A 101 15.17 25.77 -7.36
CA SER A 101 14.40 26.99 -7.14
C SER A 101 13.26 26.68 -6.16
N SER A 102 13.24 27.35 -5.00
CA SER A 102 12.05 27.38 -4.13
C SER A 102 10.80 27.71 -4.97
N PRO A 103 9.62 27.13 -4.67
CA PRO A 103 8.40 27.42 -5.42
C PRO A 103 8.12 28.93 -5.35
N LYS A 104 8.42 29.64 -6.45
CA LYS A 104 8.15 31.08 -6.54
C LYS A 104 6.64 31.24 -6.35
N PRO A 105 6.16 32.07 -5.41
CA PRO A 105 4.75 32.13 -5.08
C PRO A 105 3.95 32.32 -6.36
N ALA A 106 2.94 31.46 -6.55
CA ALA A 106 2.12 31.49 -7.74
C ALA A 106 1.60 32.92 -7.92
N ILE A 107 1.80 33.48 -9.12
CA ILE A 107 1.29 34.82 -9.42
C ILE A 107 -0.23 34.70 -9.33
N VAL A 108 -0.79 35.25 -8.26
CA VAL A 108 -2.23 35.36 -8.10
C VAL A 108 -2.70 36.21 -9.27
N VAL A 109 -3.35 35.58 -10.24
CA VAL A 109 -4.09 36.28 -11.28
C VAL A 109 -5.30 36.88 -10.59
N THR A 110 -5.09 38.07 -10.01
CA THR A 110 -6.14 38.88 -9.41
C THR A 110 -7.15 39.22 -10.50
N GLN A 111 -8.26 38.47 -10.52
CA GLN A 111 -9.47 38.93 -11.19
C GLN A 111 -9.79 40.32 -10.64
N PRO A 112 -10.13 41.31 -11.48
CA PRO A 112 -10.47 42.64 -11.00
C PRO A 112 -11.72 42.54 -10.12
N ALA A 113 -11.59 42.93 -8.86
CA ALA A 113 -12.70 42.91 -7.92
C ALA A 113 -13.82 43.83 -8.40
N MET A 114 -15.06 43.34 -8.42
CA MET A 114 -16.23 44.20 -8.61
C MET A 114 -16.37 45.12 -7.41
N THR A 115 -15.94 46.38 -7.57
CA THR A 115 -16.09 47.42 -6.56
C THR A 115 -17.55 47.84 -6.44
N LEU A 116 -18.25 47.28 -5.44
CA LEU A 116 -19.51 47.84 -4.95
C LEU A 116 -19.22 49.13 -4.16
N THR A 117 -19.12 50.25 -4.89
CA THR A 117 -19.10 51.59 -4.29
C THR A 117 -20.44 51.92 -3.66
N ALA A 118 -20.49 51.95 -2.33
CA ALA A 118 -21.62 52.49 -1.59
C ALA A 118 -21.71 54.02 -1.79
N ALA A 119 -22.54 54.46 -2.72
CA ALA A 119 -22.90 55.87 -2.87
C ALA A 119 -23.92 56.25 -1.79
N ALA A 120 -23.80 57.45 -1.22
CA ALA A 120 -24.73 57.95 -0.22
C ALA A 120 -25.91 58.69 -0.88
N GLU A 121 -27.14 58.28 -0.58
CA GLU A 121 -28.34 59.02 -0.95
C GLU A 121 -28.83 59.89 0.22
N ARG A 122 -29.16 61.14 -0.08
CA ARG A 122 -29.95 62.02 0.79
C ARG A 122 -31.39 62.09 0.26
N PRO A 123 -32.38 62.33 1.14
CA PRO A 123 -33.78 62.02 0.85
C PRO A 123 -34.43 63.04 -0.11
N TYR A 124 -35.49 62.63 -0.80
CA TYR A 124 -36.77 63.37 -0.79
C TYR A 124 -37.99 62.45 -1.01
N THR A 125 -39.15 62.99 -0.64
CA THR A 125 -40.47 62.37 -0.52
C THR A 125 -41.11 61.91 -1.83
N LEU A 126 -42.02 60.91 -1.73
CA LEU A 126 -43.35 60.98 -2.37
C LEU A 126 -44.37 60.10 -1.63
N THR A 127 -45.66 60.22 -1.99
CA THR A 127 -46.79 60.11 -1.04
C THR A 127 -47.57 58.79 -1.10
N THR A 128 -48.21 58.48 0.04
CA THR A 128 -49.11 57.35 0.35
C THR A 128 -50.24 57.09 -0.66
N THR A 129 -50.58 55.81 -0.85
CA THR A 129 -51.98 55.34 -0.76
C THR A 129 -52.01 53.95 -0.11
N THR A 130 -53.05 53.64 0.65
CA THR A 130 -53.16 52.44 1.51
C THR A 130 -54.09 51.37 0.95
N THR A 131 -53.84 50.11 1.33
CA THR A 131 -54.91 49.16 1.67
C THR A 131 -54.47 48.22 2.79
N THR A 132 -55.42 47.81 3.63
CA THR A 132 -55.26 46.97 4.82
C THR A 132 -55.18 45.47 4.44
N THR A 133 -54.68 44.56 5.29
CA THR A 133 -55.46 43.94 6.38
C THR A 133 -54.58 43.22 7.42
N THR A 134 -55.08 43.10 8.65
CA THR A 134 -54.36 42.69 9.86
C THR A 134 -54.24 41.19 10.11
N ARG A 135 -52.99 40.72 10.18
CA ARG A 135 -52.34 40.13 11.37
C ARG A 135 -53.14 39.18 12.32
N ARG A 136 -52.56 37.98 12.52
CA ARG A 136 -52.55 37.13 13.76
C ARG A 136 -53.87 36.42 14.19
N PRO A 137 -53.81 35.45 15.15
CA PRO A 137 -52.67 34.71 15.69
C PRO A 137 -52.82 33.15 15.68
N SER A 138 -51.77 32.50 16.18
CA SER A 138 -51.57 31.16 16.79
C SER A 138 -52.81 30.36 17.31
N THR A 139 -52.74 29.06 17.67
CA THR A 139 -51.70 28.33 18.43
C THR A 139 -52.00 26.81 18.50
N LEU A 140 -50.96 25.95 18.64
CA LEU A 140 -51.01 24.59 19.27
C LEU A 140 -51.93 23.54 18.57
N LEU A 141 -51.91 22.22 18.83
CA LEU A 141 -51.01 21.33 19.59
C LEU A 141 -50.95 19.93 18.91
N MET A 142 -50.13 19.01 19.43
CA MET A 142 -50.02 17.62 18.94
C MET A 142 -51.22 16.75 19.32
N ASN A 143 -51.58 15.76 18.49
CA ASN A 143 -51.51 14.35 18.93
C ASN A 143 -51.63 13.32 17.79
N SER A 144 -51.14 12.11 18.07
CA SER A 144 -51.13 10.94 17.19
C SER A 144 -52.47 10.17 17.18
N GLN A 145 -52.77 9.45 16.10
CA GLN A 145 -53.23 8.06 16.20
C GLN A 145 -53.12 7.24 14.89
N THR A 146 -53.29 5.93 15.01
CA THR A 146 -52.92 4.89 14.02
C THR A 146 -54.10 4.34 13.21
N VAL A 147 -53.88 4.02 11.94
CA VAL A 147 -54.68 3.03 11.17
C VAL A 147 -53.73 2.13 10.34
N ARG A 148 -54.14 0.89 10.06
CA ARG A 148 -53.37 -0.17 9.35
C ARG A 148 -53.96 -0.49 7.94
N PRO A 149 -53.35 -1.37 7.11
CA PRO A 149 -53.41 -1.25 5.65
C PRO A 149 -54.52 -2.07 4.93
N VAL A 150 -54.71 -1.77 3.64
CA VAL A 150 -55.41 -2.59 2.63
C VAL A 150 -54.52 -2.65 1.36
N ALA A 151 -54.71 -3.65 0.47
CA ALA A 151 -53.71 -4.07 -0.53
C ALA A 151 -54.25 -4.21 -1.98
N ASN A 152 -53.34 -4.52 -2.92
CA ASN A 152 -53.53 -4.84 -4.36
C ASN A 152 -53.88 -3.62 -5.26
N THR A 153 -53.60 -3.61 -6.58
CA THR A 153 -53.33 -4.72 -7.54
C THR A 153 -52.35 -4.30 -8.67
N LYS A 154 -51.81 -5.27 -9.43
CA LYS A 154 -51.08 -5.03 -10.71
C LYS A 154 -51.96 -4.35 -11.78
N PRO A 155 -51.34 -3.70 -12.79
CA PRO A 155 -51.45 -4.26 -14.15
C PRO A 155 -50.11 -4.28 -14.94
N GLN A 156 -50.12 -4.78 -16.18
CA GLN A 156 -48.93 -5.02 -17.02
C GLN A 156 -49.17 -4.65 -18.50
N MET A 157 -48.16 -4.03 -19.15
CA MET A 157 -47.90 -3.88 -20.60
C MET A 157 -49.04 -3.67 -21.62
N VAL A 158 -48.94 -2.56 -22.39
CA VAL A 158 -49.37 -2.48 -23.81
C VAL A 158 -48.24 -1.82 -24.64
N LYS A 159 -48.15 -2.14 -25.94
CA LYS A 159 -47.11 -1.65 -26.88
C LYS A 159 -47.55 -0.40 -27.65
N PRO A 160 -46.60 0.36 -28.22
CA PRO A 160 -46.78 1.02 -29.52
C PRO A 160 -45.73 0.56 -30.57
N VAL A 161 -45.85 1.07 -31.81
CA VAL A 161 -45.16 0.55 -33.01
C VAL A 161 -44.27 1.61 -33.70
N SER A 162 -43.21 1.12 -34.35
CA SER A 162 -42.23 1.77 -35.24
C SER A 162 -42.64 3.02 -36.02
N SER A 163 -41.72 4.01 -36.09
CA SER A 163 -41.47 4.75 -37.34
C SER A 163 -40.05 5.36 -37.45
N LYS A 164 -39.37 5.07 -38.57
CA LYS A 164 -38.32 5.82 -39.33
C LYS A 164 -37.19 6.61 -38.61
N LYS A 165 -35.94 6.38 -39.07
CA LYS A 165 -34.75 7.23 -38.82
C LYS A 165 -34.61 8.37 -39.86
N PRO A 166 -33.95 9.49 -39.54
CA PRO A 166 -33.39 10.44 -40.52
C PRO A 166 -31.97 10.07 -40.98
N HIS A 167 -31.52 10.67 -42.09
CA HIS A 167 -30.14 10.61 -42.60
C HIS A 167 -29.30 11.84 -42.17
N VAL A 168 -27.98 11.64 -42.03
CA VAL A 168 -26.97 12.70 -42.19
C VAL A 168 -25.83 12.14 -43.07
N VAL A 169 -25.13 13.02 -43.80
CA VAL A 169 -24.21 12.69 -44.89
C VAL A 169 -22.75 12.55 -44.42
N THR A 170 -21.95 11.72 -45.11
CA THR A 170 -20.48 11.77 -45.04
C THR A 170 -19.91 11.66 -46.45
N VAL A 171 -18.89 12.46 -46.76
CA VAL A 171 -18.34 12.68 -48.11
C VAL A 171 -17.25 11.65 -48.45
N ARG A 172 -17.07 11.37 -49.75
CA ARG A 172 -16.15 10.36 -50.29
C ARG A 172 -15.11 11.01 -51.24
N PRO A 173 -13.80 10.80 -51.05
CA PRO A 173 -12.78 11.04 -52.09
C PRO A 173 -12.73 9.89 -53.11
N THR A 174 -12.32 10.17 -54.35
CA THR A 174 -12.38 9.20 -55.46
C THR A 174 -11.06 8.99 -56.19
N ALA A 175 -10.79 7.72 -56.49
CA ALA A 175 -10.00 7.19 -57.62
C ALA A 175 -8.48 7.46 -57.69
N SER A 176 -7.79 6.46 -58.24
CA SER A 176 -6.45 6.51 -58.83
C SER A 176 -6.48 5.69 -60.12
N ASN A 177 -5.61 5.99 -61.09
CA ASN A 177 -5.64 5.39 -62.43
C ASN A 177 -4.47 4.42 -62.70
N ASN A 178 -4.86 3.28 -63.28
CA ASN A 178 -4.21 2.33 -64.23
C ASN A 178 -2.86 2.73 -64.92
N PRO A 179 -2.10 1.81 -65.58
CA PRO A 179 -2.53 0.48 -66.07
C PRO A 179 -1.53 -0.72 -66.06
N ASN A 180 -2.06 -1.92 -66.44
CA ASN A 180 -1.40 -3.12 -67.02
C ASN A 180 -0.43 -3.94 -66.11
N THR A 181 -0.42 -5.29 -66.05
CA THR A 181 -1.17 -6.43 -66.68
C THR A 181 -1.50 -7.51 -65.61
N GLY A 182 -2.15 -8.67 -65.82
CA GLY A 182 -2.93 -9.21 -66.95
C GLY A 182 -2.67 -10.70 -67.26
N GLY A 183 -3.47 -11.64 -66.74
CA GLY A 183 -3.38 -13.10 -67.00
C GLY A 183 -4.55 -13.94 -66.43
N LYS A 184 -4.81 -15.14 -67.01
CA LYS A 184 -5.92 -16.11 -66.71
C LYS A 184 -5.43 -17.56 -67.02
N PRO A 185 -6.15 -18.68 -66.75
CA PRO A 185 -7.57 -18.88 -66.38
C PRO A 185 -7.77 -19.18 -64.86
N SER A 186 -8.54 -20.12 -64.25
CA SER A 186 -9.33 -21.32 -64.63
C SER A 186 -10.47 -21.67 -63.63
N LYS A 187 -11.22 -22.75 -63.91
CA LYS A 187 -12.26 -23.48 -63.12
C LYS A 187 -12.23 -24.97 -63.56
N PRO A 188 -12.96 -25.97 -62.97
CA PRO A 188 -14.28 -25.89 -62.32
C PRO A 188 -14.47 -26.75 -61.05
N SER A 189 -15.73 -27.06 -60.70
CA SER A 189 -16.24 -27.68 -59.47
C SER A 189 -17.07 -28.95 -59.70
N ASN A 190 -17.20 -29.84 -58.70
CA ASN A 190 -18.29 -30.81 -58.43
C ASN A 190 -17.93 -31.68 -57.19
N SER A 191 -18.80 -32.41 -56.48
CA SER A 191 -20.26 -32.34 -56.20
C SER A 191 -20.62 -33.26 -54.99
N ARG A 192 -21.86 -33.14 -54.45
CA ARG A 192 -22.50 -33.92 -53.33
C ARG A 192 -22.93 -35.36 -53.79
N PRO A 193 -23.58 -36.29 -53.00
CA PRO A 193 -24.18 -36.22 -51.65
C PRO A 193 -24.15 -37.47 -50.69
N SER A 194 -24.77 -37.31 -49.49
CA SER A 194 -25.44 -38.32 -48.59
C SER A 194 -24.58 -39.39 -47.88
N HIS A 195 -24.95 -40.00 -46.73
CA HIS A 195 -26.24 -40.13 -45.99
C HIS A 195 -26.08 -39.80 -44.46
N THR A 196 -26.99 -40.17 -43.53
CA THR A 196 -28.32 -39.60 -43.19
C THR A 196 -28.90 -40.29 -41.93
N VAL A 197 -29.10 -39.58 -40.79
CA VAL A 197 -30.07 -39.91 -39.68
C VAL A 197 -29.75 -41.20 -38.84
N SER A 198 -30.15 -41.43 -37.57
CA SER A 198 -31.06 -40.73 -36.61
C SER A 198 -30.52 -40.67 -35.16
N SER A 199 -31.24 -39.96 -34.29
CA SER A 199 -31.16 -40.01 -32.82
C SER A 199 -32.28 -40.88 -32.21
N GLN A 200 -32.13 -41.30 -30.93
CA GLN A 200 -33.07 -41.00 -29.82
C GLN A 200 -32.64 -41.65 -28.47
N LYS A 201 -33.34 -41.29 -27.39
CA LYS A 201 -33.10 -41.66 -25.96
C LYS A 201 -34.40 -42.22 -25.36
N PRO A 202 -34.32 -43.17 -24.40
CA PRO A 202 -35.20 -43.06 -23.22
C PRO A 202 -34.52 -43.39 -21.87
N THR A 203 -35.28 -43.17 -20.80
CA THR A 203 -35.05 -43.41 -19.34
C THR A 203 -36.46 -43.50 -18.68
N PRO A 204 -36.69 -43.97 -17.42
CA PRO A 204 -35.77 -44.45 -16.36
C PRO A 204 -36.22 -45.79 -15.67
N ASN A 205 -35.49 -46.27 -14.64
CA ASN A 205 -36.03 -46.66 -13.30
C ASN A 205 -34.96 -47.27 -12.34
N LEU A 206 -35.32 -47.46 -11.06
CA LEU A 206 -34.44 -47.90 -9.95
C LEU A 206 -34.57 -49.40 -9.61
N THR A 207 -33.55 -50.01 -8.97
CA THR A 207 -33.60 -50.63 -7.60
C THR A 207 -32.23 -51.27 -7.23
N ILE A 208 -31.98 -51.52 -5.93
CA ILE A 208 -30.72 -51.95 -5.29
C ILE A 208 -30.62 -53.49 -5.17
N PRO A 209 -29.41 -54.07 -5.09
CA PRO A 209 -29.08 -54.93 -3.93
C PRO A 209 -27.67 -54.68 -3.33
N GLN A 210 -27.42 -55.18 -2.12
CA GLN A 210 -26.15 -55.05 -1.38
C GLN A 210 -25.32 -56.34 -1.37
N THR A 211 -23.98 -56.23 -1.25
CA THR A 211 -23.12 -57.17 -0.50
C THR A 211 -21.81 -56.48 -0.03
N LYS A 212 -21.06 -57.08 0.90
CA LYS A 212 -19.92 -56.47 1.64
C LYS A 212 -18.59 -57.30 1.49
N PRO A 213 -17.43 -56.89 2.07
CA PRO A 213 -16.10 -57.13 1.48
C PRO A 213 -15.20 -58.19 2.21
N PRO A 214 -14.02 -58.52 1.64
CA PRO A 214 -12.90 -59.17 2.33
C PRO A 214 -11.96 -58.18 3.08
N LYS A 215 -10.94 -58.69 3.77
CA LYS A 215 -10.06 -57.95 4.73
C LYS A 215 -8.55 -58.14 4.51
N THR A 216 -7.81 -57.15 5.02
CA THR A 216 -6.38 -57.04 5.46
C THR A 216 -5.54 -58.30 5.71
N HIS A 217 -4.22 -58.20 5.40
CA HIS A 217 -3.02 -58.40 6.28
C HIS A 217 -1.81 -57.75 5.53
N VAL A 218 -0.88 -56.92 6.06
CA VAL A 218 0.08 -57.04 7.21
C VAL A 218 1.13 -58.14 6.92
N THR A 219 2.46 -57.92 6.76
CA THR A 219 3.58 -57.48 7.69
C THR A 219 4.91 -57.46 6.84
N THR A 220 6.11 -56.87 7.10
CA THR A 220 6.73 -55.79 7.95
C THR A 220 8.24 -55.63 7.61
N TRP A 221 8.95 -54.64 8.23
CA TRP A 221 10.42 -54.55 8.45
C TRP A 221 11.35 -53.92 7.35
N ARG A 222 12.66 -53.79 7.66
CA ARG A 222 13.60 -52.69 7.28
C ARG A 222 14.89 -53.18 6.53
N PRO A 223 15.79 -52.29 6.03
CA PRO A 223 16.79 -52.59 4.96
C PRO A 223 18.14 -53.13 5.47
N PRO A 224 19.10 -53.41 4.55
CA PRO A 224 20.34 -52.59 4.52
C PRO A 224 21.05 -52.38 3.15
N THR A 225 21.91 -51.34 3.10
CA THR A 225 23.21 -51.17 2.38
C THR A 225 23.41 -51.36 0.85
N GLU A 226 24.16 -50.41 0.29
CA GLU A 226 24.99 -50.42 -0.95
C GLU A 226 26.10 -51.53 -0.95
N PRO A 227 26.74 -51.93 -2.08
CA PRO A 227 27.63 -51.03 -2.88
C PRO A 227 27.91 -51.31 -4.40
N ASN A 228 28.10 -50.22 -5.17
CA ASN A 228 29.20 -49.92 -6.13
C ASN A 228 29.48 -50.73 -7.45
N GLN A 229 30.07 -50.01 -8.41
CA GLN A 229 30.87 -50.38 -9.61
C GLN A 229 30.22 -50.58 -11.01
N GLN A 230 31.01 -50.25 -12.04
CA GLN A 230 30.72 -50.23 -13.49
C GLN A 230 31.21 -51.50 -14.22
N PRO A 231 30.97 -51.63 -15.54
CA PRO A 231 32.12 -51.55 -16.47
C PRO A 231 31.87 -50.66 -17.71
N THR A 232 32.85 -50.58 -18.64
CA THR A 232 32.88 -49.64 -19.78
C THR A 232 33.32 -50.28 -21.11
N GLN A 233 33.12 -49.54 -22.22
CA GLN A 233 33.59 -49.81 -23.61
C GLN A 233 32.84 -50.93 -24.39
N GLN A 234 32.82 -50.98 -25.74
CA GLN A 234 33.63 -50.28 -26.77
C GLN A 234 32.82 -50.01 -28.08
N LYS A 235 33.40 -49.34 -29.09
CA LYS A 235 32.80 -49.03 -30.43
C LYS A 235 33.24 -50.04 -31.52
N PRO A 236 32.69 -49.97 -32.76
CA PRO A 236 33.40 -49.27 -33.86
C PRO A 236 32.48 -48.36 -34.74
N TRP A 237 32.97 -47.94 -35.92
CA TRP A 237 32.41 -46.89 -36.81
C TRP A 237 32.12 -47.37 -38.25
N ASP A 238 31.28 -46.63 -38.99
CA ASP A 238 31.59 -45.91 -40.26
C ASP A 238 30.27 -45.36 -40.86
N ASN A 239 30.08 -44.09 -41.29
CA ASN A 239 30.80 -43.13 -42.15
C ASN A 239 30.19 -43.02 -43.56
N ASN A 240 29.68 -41.83 -43.93
CA ASN A 240 29.72 -41.28 -45.30
C ASN A 240 29.14 -39.84 -45.37
N LYS A 241 29.87 -38.93 -46.03
CA LYS A 241 29.49 -37.53 -46.36
C LYS A 241 30.48 -36.98 -47.41
N PRO A 242 30.01 -36.18 -48.39
CA PRO A 242 30.73 -34.96 -48.83
C PRO A 242 29.82 -33.70 -48.69
N GLU A 243 30.25 -32.43 -48.59
CA GLU A 243 31.43 -31.67 -49.07
C GLU A 243 31.31 -31.31 -50.57
N ASP A 244 31.54 -30.09 -51.04
CA ASP A 244 32.24 -28.89 -50.51
C ASP A 244 31.38 -27.58 -50.67
N LEU A 245 31.76 -26.31 -50.42
CA LEU A 245 33.04 -25.56 -50.50
C LEU A 245 33.18 -24.41 -49.46
N SER A 246 34.43 -24.01 -49.22
CA SER A 246 34.96 -22.79 -48.54
C SER A 246 35.61 -21.84 -49.61
N PRO A 247 36.39 -20.74 -49.34
CA PRO A 247 36.96 -20.20 -48.08
C PRO A 247 36.84 -18.65 -47.86
N TRP A 248 37.00 -18.07 -46.65
CA TRP A 248 38.21 -17.51 -45.93
C TRP A 248 38.94 -16.36 -46.68
N ASP A 249 39.66 -15.38 -46.09
CA ASP A 249 40.22 -15.09 -44.73
C ASP A 249 40.13 -13.57 -44.45
N SER A 250 39.88 -13.04 -43.23
CA SER A 250 40.66 -12.98 -41.97
C SER A 250 41.85 -12.00 -41.92
N ASN A 251 41.93 -11.23 -40.83
CA ASN A 251 43.20 -10.94 -40.17
C ASN A 251 43.03 -10.76 -38.64
N LYS A 252 44.09 -11.03 -37.88
CA LYS A 252 44.10 -11.30 -36.41
C LYS A 252 44.65 -10.09 -35.58
N PRO A 253 44.76 -10.11 -34.22
CA PRO A 253 44.88 -11.25 -33.30
C PRO A 253 43.99 -11.24 -32.03
N GLN A 254 44.20 -12.25 -31.17
CA GLN A 254 43.40 -12.59 -29.99
C GLN A 254 44.09 -12.20 -28.67
N GLN A 255 43.29 -11.95 -27.62
CA GLN A 255 43.55 -12.52 -26.29
C GLN A 255 42.22 -13.01 -25.67
N GLN A 256 42.28 -14.07 -24.87
CA GLN A 256 41.11 -14.75 -24.31
C GLN A 256 41.50 -15.50 -23.03
N SER A 257 40.86 -15.19 -21.90
CA SER A 257 40.87 -15.94 -20.63
C SER A 257 39.96 -15.25 -19.61
N PRO A 258 39.41 -15.97 -18.59
CA PRO A 258 39.09 -17.40 -18.54
C PRO A 258 37.60 -17.64 -18.20
N TRP A 259 37.22 -18.92 -18.03
CA TRP A 259 35.92 -19.33 -17.50
C TRP A 259 35.95 -19.30 -15.95
N ASP A 260 34.79 -19.25 -15.30
CA ASP A 260 34.31 -20.46 -14.59
C ASP A 260 32.79 -20.47 -14.36
N SER A 261 32.24 -21.64 -14.01
CA SER A 261 30.80 -21.90 -13.86
C SER A 261 30.41 -22.18 -12.41
N ASN A 262 29.77 -21.22 -11.73
CA ASN A 262 29.01 -21.48 -10.50
C ASN A 262 27.88 -20.45 -10.32
N LYS A 263 26.62 -20.90 -10.43
CA LYS A 263 25.43 -20.14 -10.01
C LYS A 263 24.89 -20.69 -8.70
N PRO A 264 24.94 -19.92 -7.59
CA PRO A 264 24.00 -20.15 -6.49
C PRO A 264 22.59 -19.79 -6.96
N GLN A 265 21.60 -20.62 -6.66
CA GLN A 265 20.20 -20.17 -6.66
C GLN A 265 19.99 -19.35 -5.39
N GLN A 266 19.76 -18.03 -5.51
CA GLN A 266 19.42 -17.22 -4.35
C GLN A 266 17.94 -17.46 -3.96
N GLN A 267 17.73 -17.79 -2.69
CA GLN A 267 16.41 -18.05 -2.11
C GLN A 267 15.70 -16.74 -1.74
N SER A 268 14.38 -16.79 -1.57
CA SER A 268 13.58 -15.65 -1.11
C SER A 268 13.93 -15.23 0.33
N PRO A 269 13.87 -13.93 0.68
CA PRO A 269 14.39 -13.42 1.95
C PRO A 269 13.45 -13.66 3.15
N TRP A 270 13.34 -14.92 3.59
CA TRP A 270 12.66 -15.32 4.84
C TRP A 270 13.54 -16.15 5.79
N GLU A 271 14.74 -16.56 5.36
CA GLU A 271 15.67 -17.36 6.18
C GLU A 271 16.75 -16.50 6.83
N ASN A 272 16.63 -16.27 8.15
CA ASN A 272 17.76 -16.17 9.10
C ASN A 272 17.26 -16.03 10.55
N ASN A 273 16.90 -17.15 11.19
CA ASN A 273 16.92 -17.31 12.67
C ASN A 273 16.56 -18.77 13.08
N LYS A 274 17.57 -19.59 13.35
CA LYS A 274 17.46 -20.83 14.15
C LYS A 274 18.69 -20.93 15.07
N PRO A 275 18.53 -21.00 16.41
CA PRO A 275 19.67 -21.17 17.32
C PRO A 275 20.21 -22.61 17.23
N GLN A 276 21.53 -22.76 17.32
CA GLN A 276 22.17 -24.08 17.36
C GLN A 276 21.86 -24.78 18.70
N GLN A 277 21.27 -25.97 18.63
CA GLN A 277 21.17 -26.86 19.79
C GLN A 277 22.44 -27.71 19.90
N GLN A 278 23.18 -27.56 21.01
CA GLN A 278 24.21 -28.54 21.39
C GLN A 278 23.59 -29.66 22.22
N THR A 279 24.09 -30.88 22.01
CA THR A 279 23.54 -32.12 22.57
C THR A 279 23.86 -32.29 24.05
N THR A 280 22.89 -32.78 24.81
CA THR A 280 23.08 -33.22 26.20
C THR A 280 23.58 -34.68 26.25
N LEU A 281 24.60 -34.92 27.07
CA LEU A 281 24.89 -36.23 27.63
C LEU A 281 25.11 -36.09 29.15
N THR A 282 24.50 -37.00 29.91
CA THR A 282 24.52 -37.04 31.37
C THR A 282 25.82 -37.62 31.93
N THR A 283 26.21 -37.26 33.16
CA THR A 283 26.25 -38.18 34.34
C THR A 283 26.84 -37.51 35.60
N THR A 284 26.39 -37.97 36.78
CA THR A 284 26.93 -37.77 38.15
C THR A 284 26.96 -36.39 38.85
N ARG A 285 26.53 -36.44 40.12
CA ARG A 285 26.78 -35.52 41.25
C ARG A 285 27.81 -36.22 42.18
N PRO A 286 28.63 -35.52 43.01
CA PRO A 286 28.19 -35.27 44.40
C PRO A 286 28.73 -34.00 45.12
N LEU A 287 27.95 -33.55 46.10
CA LEU A 287 28.26 -32.95 47.43
C LEU A 287 29.55 -32.15 47.79
N GLN A 288 29.30 -31.00 48.43
CA GLN A 288 29.85 -30.47 49.71
C GLN A 288 31.05 -29.48 49.84
N GLN A 289 30.71 -28.33 50.48
CA GLN A 289 31.36 -27.61 51.61
C GLN A 289 32.64 -26.74 51.49
N SER A 290 32.45 -25.46 51.90
CA SER A 290 33.35 -24.62 52.75
C SER A 290 34.64 -24.05 52.12
N THR A 291 35.32 -22.98 52.61
CA THR A 291 35.24 -22.13 53.83
C THR A 291 35.48 -20.62 53.54
N TRP A 292 35.10 -19.73 54.47
CA TRP A 292 35.57 -18.31 54.59
C TRP A 292 36.87 -18.22 55.43
N PRO A 293 37.70 -17.15 55.32
CA PRO A 293 37.53 -15.85 56.04
C PRO A 293 37.87 -14.59 55.17
N GLY A 294 37.65 -13.32 55.58
CA GLY A 294 37.15 -12.76 56.85
C GLY A 294 36.85 -11.23 56.76
N ASN A 295 36.46 -10.60 57.89
CA ASN A 295 36.05 -9.18 58.09
C ASN A 295 37.03 -8.48 59.10
N PRO A 296 36.87 -7.25 59.68
CA PRO A 296 35.79 -6.25 59.74
C PRO A 296 36.25 -4.81 59.29
N ASP A 297 35.62 -3.62 59.51
CA ASP A 297 34.78 -3.00 60.57
C ASP A 297 33.80 -1.92 59.99
N GLN A 298 32.49 -1.92 60.34
CA GLN A 298 31.74 -1.12 61.36
C GLN A 298 31.40 0.37 61.07
N PHE A 299 30.10 0.72 61.13
CA PHE A 299 29.49 1.55 62.21
C PHE A 299 27.93 1.54 62.21
N THR A 300 27.32 2.09 63.26
CA THR A 300 25.90 1.99 63.75
C THR A 300 24.86 2.86 62.98
N SER A 301 23.52 2.90 63.21
CA SER A 301 22.55 2.43 64.25
C SER A 301 21.11 2.31 63.64
N TRP A 302 20.29 1.29 63.95
CA TRP A 302 19.15 1.25 64.91
C TRP A 302 18.11 2.41 64.88
N GLY A 303 16.78 2.17 65.00
CA GLY A 303 16.04 0.90 65.18
C GLY A 303 14.51 1.03 65.36
N SER A 304 13.88 0.03 66.01
CA SER A 304 12.42 -0.17 66.31
C SER A 304 11.47 -0.35 65.08
N SER A 305 10.67 -1.43 64.91
CA SER A 305 9.70 -2.16 65.78
C SER A 305 8.28 -1.52 65.80
N GLN A 306 7.17 -2.26 65.80
CA GLN A 306 6.97 -3.72 65.91
C GLN A 306 5.58 -4.16 65.38
N THR A 307 5.43 -5.42 64.92
CA THR A 307 4.16 -6.18 65.07
C THR A 307 4.41 -7.70 64.97
N LEU A 308 3.98 -8.42 66.01
CA LEU A 308 3.96 -9.88 66.20
C LEU A 308 2.60 -10.18 66.87
N GLN A 309 1.90 -11.31 66.76
CA GLN A 309 1.98 -12.59 66.02
C GLN A 309 0.52 -12.92 65.59
N GLY A 310 0.15 -13.91 64.76
CA GLY A 310 0.84 -15.06 64.15
C GLY A 310 -0.01 -16.33 64.36
N GLY A 311 -0.45 -17.03 63.30
CA GLY A 311 -1.40 -18.16 63.47
C GLY A 311 -1.90 -18.89 62.21
N LEU A 312 -1.05 -19.75 61.65
CA LEU A 312 -1.34 -21.03 60.97
C LEU A 312 -2.63 -21.26 60.12
N SER A 313 -2.38 -21.47 58.81
CA SER A 313 -2.80 -22.64 58.00
C SER A 313 -4.18 -22.74 57.30
N ASN A 314 -4.11 -23.37 56.11
CA ASN A 314 -5.15 -24.02 55.28
C ASN A 314 -6.31 -23.20 54.70
N GLN A 315 -6.29 -23.04 53.37
CA GLN A 315 -7.49 -23.00 52.51
C GLN A 315 -7.44 -24.16 51.52
N ASN A 316 -8.61 -24.71 51.15
CA ASN A 316 -8.74 -25.63 50.03
C ASN A 316 -10.17 -25.58 49.43
N THR A 317 -10.28 -25.66 48.10
CA THR A 317 -11.52 -25.82 47.28
C THR A 317 -12.66 -24.78 47.38
N GLY A 318 -13.41 -24.59 46.27
CA GLY A 318 -14.82 -24.11 46.33
C GLY A 318 -15.27 -22.98 45.38
N ARG A 319 -15.68 -23.32 44.15
CA ARG A 319 -16.58 -22.51 43.27
C ARG A 319 -18.04 -23.03 43.44
N PRO A 320 -19.10 -22.45 42.80
CA PRO A 320 -19.44 -21.04 42.46
C PRO A 320 -20.95 -20.70 42.73
N GLN A 321 -21.44 -19.47 42.41
CA GLN A 321 -22.78 -19.11 41.80
C GLN A 321 -23.09 -17.59 41.96
N GLN A 322 -23.36 -16.82 40.89
CA GLN A 322 -24.66 -16.35 40.31
C GLN A 322 -25.14 -14.93 40.73
N GLN A 323 -26.02 -14.32 39.92
CA GLN A 323 -26.57 -12.94 40.06
C GLN A 323 -27.98 -12.95 40.69
N PRO A 324 -28.54 -11.80 41.12
CA PRO A 324 -29.39 -10.98 40.22
C PRO A 324 -29.30 -9.45 40.44
N ALA A 325 -30.24 -8.67 39.89
CA ALA A 325 -30.33 -7.19 39.93
C ALA A 325 -31.79 -6.72 40.27
N PRO A 326 -32.25 -5.48 39.97
CA PRO A 326 -31.96 -4.21 40.65
C PRO A 326 -33.22 -3.56 41.31
N GLY A 327 -33.08 -2.38 41.95
CA GLY A 327 -34.17 -1.64 42.61
C GLY A 327 -34.23 -0.13 42.31
N ILE A 328 -35.38 0.51 42.57
CA ILE A 328 -35.77 1.87 42.14
C ILE A 328 -36.13 2.75 43.35
N ILE A 329 -35.84 4.07 43.30
CA ILE A 329 -36.44 5.10 44.19
C ILE A 329 -36.85 6.34 43.36
N THR A 330 -37.97 6.98 43.72
CA THR A 330 -38.58 8.12 43.02
C THR A 330 -38.73 9.35 43.95
N GLN A 331 -38.97 10.54 43.38
CA GLN A 331 -39.00 11.83 44.08
C GLN A 331 -40.35 12.18 44.74
N THR A 332 -40.32 13.09 45.73
CA THR A 332 -41.46 13.93 46.18
C THR A 332 -41.01 15.38 46.48
N GLN A 333 -41.97 16.32 46.62
CA GLN A 333 -41.79 17.76 46.33
C GLN A 333 -41.70 18.69 47.56
N GLY A 334 -41.35 19.97 47.30
CA GLY A 334 -41.54 21.13 48.19
C GLY A 334 -41.76 22.42 47.36
N VAL A 335 -42.51 23.41 47.86
CA VAL A 335 -43.12 24.51 47.06
C VAL A 335 -42.83 25.92 47.63
N PHE A 336 -42.91 26.94 46.76
CA PHE A 336 -42.61 28.38 46.97
C PHE A 336 -43.58 29.17 47.88
N ASN A 337 -43.03 30.07 48.71
CA ASN A 337 -43.43 31.48 48.94
C ASN A 337 -42.57 32.12 50.07
N SER A 338 -42.42 33.44 50.29
CA SER A 338 -42.93 34.67 49.61
C SER A 338 -42.15 35.94 50.02
N GLN A 339 -42.11 36.95 49.11
CA GLN A 339 -42.05 38.42 49.33
C GLN A 339 -40.92 39.12 50.16
N GLN A 340 -40.33 40.16 49.53
CA GLN A 340 -39.95 41.52 50.05
C GLN A 340 -38.99 41.65 51.28
N SER A 341 -38.16 42.69 51.41
CA SER A 341 -37.72 43.78 50.52
C SER A 341 -36.42 44.42 51.05
N GLY A 342 -35.51 44.90 50.20
CA GLY A 342 -34.31 45.65 50.60
C GLY A 342 -33.69 46.43 49.44
N SER A 343 -33.21 47.65 49.68
CA SER A 343 -32.82 48.63 48.66
C SER A 343 -31.33 48.60 48.28
N TYR A 344 -31.03 49.05 47.06
CA TYR A 344 -29.70 49.11 46.44
C TYR A 344 -28.64 49.89 47.24
N THR A 345 -27.40 49.37 47.19
CA THR A 345 -26.17 50.19 47.12
C THR A 345 -25.27 49.64 46.01
N PRO A 346 -24.82 50.44 45.02
CA PRO A 346 -23.98 49.96 43.93
C PRO A 346 -22.49 49.96 44.29
N VAL A 347 -21.86 48.78 44.38
CA VAL A 347 -20.39 48.66 44.41
C VAL A 347 -19.90 48.27 43.01
N ASN A 348 -19.35 49.24 42.28
CA ASN A 348 -18.79 49.03 40.96
C ASN A 348 -17.33 48.55 41.06
N ASN A 349 -17.10 47.23 41.05
CA ASN A 349 -15.76 46.65 40.93
C ASN A 349 -15.53 46.09 39.53
N ASN A 350 -14.97 46.93 38.65
CA ASN A 350 -14.30 46.48 37.43
C ASN A 350 -13.08 45.61 37.79
N GLN A 351 -13.28 44.29 37.84
CA GLN A 351 -12.18 43.34 37.93
C GLN A 351 -12.32 42.30 36.81
N PRO A 352 -11.43 42.28 35.81
CA PRO A 352 -11.47 41.27 34.77
C PRO A 352 -11.20 39.91 35.42
N THR A 353 -12.19 39.01 35.37
CA THR A 353 -12.01 37.62 35.75
C THR A 353 -10.89 37.04 34.90
N LYS A 354 -9.72 36.78 35.51
CA LYS A 354 -8.64 36.06 34.84
C LYS A 354 -9.23 34.75 34.32
N MET A 355 -9.28 34.60 33.00
CA MET A 355 -9.51 33.28 32.39
C MET A 355 -8.49 32.31 33.00
N PRO A 356 -8.86 31.05 33.28
CA PRO A 356 -7.89 30.07 33.76
C PRO A 356 -6.73 30.03 32.77
N ASN A 357 -5.51 30.24 33.25
CA ASN A 357 -4.32 30.33 32.40
C ASN A 357 -4.28 29.13 31.46
N LYS A 358 -4.41 29.37 30.14
CA LYS A 358 -4.17 28.33 29.14
C LYS A 358 -2.81 27.71 29.46
N PRO A 359 -2.73 26.38 29.67
CA PRO A 359 -1.48 25.75 30.11
C PRO A 359 -0.38 26.11 29.11
N ALA A 360 0.77 26.53 29.64
CA ALA A 360 1.87 27.01 28.83
C ALA A 360 2.28 25.91 27.83
N CYS A 361 2.39 26.27 26.55
CA CYS A 361 2.74 25.34 25.49
C CYS A 361 4.17 24.83 25.70
N ILE A 362 4.31 23.66 26.33
CA ILE A 362 5.57 22.93 26.38
C ILE A 362 5.85 22.47 24.94
N ARG A 363 6.99 22.89 24.38
CA ARG A 363 7.42 22.50 23.04
C ARG A 363 7.49 20.98 22.92
N SER A 364 6.80 20.42 21.94
CA SER A 364 6.86 19.00 21.62
C SER A 364 8.17 18.62 20.95
N MET A 365 8.53 17.34 20.97
CA MET A 365 9.50 16.78 20.01
C MET A 365 8.88 16.56 18.62
N THR A 366 7.55 16.53 18.52
CA THR A 366 6.83 16.44 17.25
C THR A 366 6.93 17.75 16.46
N GLU A 367 7.25 17.61 15.18
CA GLU A 367 7.10 18.65 14.17
C GLU A 367 5.95 18.29 13.22
N VAL A 368 5.19 19.27 12.75
CA VAL A 368 4.10 19.10 11.78
C VAL A 368 4.34 20.06 10.62
N ARG A 369 4.64 19.56 9.42
CA ARG A 369 5.02 20.38 8.25
C ARG A 369 6.24 21.27 8.50
N GLY A 370 7.15 20.80 9.37
CA GLY A 370 8.30 21.53 9.88
C GLY A 370 8.00 22.53 11.02
N GLU A 371 6.73 22.74 11.36
CA GLU A 371 6.32 23.66 12.43
C GLU A 371 6.25 22.98 13.81
N ASN A 372 6.40 23.78 14.86
CA ASN A 372 6.42 23.30 16.24
C ASN A 372 5.01 23.25 16.84
N VAL A 373 4.68 22.15 17.55
CA VAL A 373 3.39 21.96 18.24
C VAL A 373 3.58 21.78 19.74
N CYS A 374 2.48 21.84 20.51
CA CYS A 374 2.52 21.65 21.96
C CYS A 374 2.53 20.16 22.34
N LYS A 375 3.33 19.77 23.32
CA LYS A 375 3.32 18.42 23.90
C LYS A 375 1.92 18.03 24.39
N GLY A 376 1.44 16.85 24.02
CA GLY A 376 0.09 16.36 24.32
C GLY A 376 -1.02 16.91 23.43
N GLN A 377 -0.71 17.76 22.44
CA GLN A 377 -1.69 18.24 21.47
C GLN A 377 -2.10 17.12 20.50
N THR A 378 -3.40 16.88 20.33
CA THR A 378 -3.90 16.09 19.20
C THR A 378 -3.73 16.91 17.93
N ILE A 379 -2.91 16.43 17.01
CA ILE A 379 -2.58 17.10 15.73
C ILE A 379 -3.42 16.55 14.56
N PHE A 380 -4.02 15.38 14.72
CA PHE A 380 -4.99 14.80 13.78
C PHE A 380 -5.98 13.91 14.52
N TYR A 381 -7.25 13.98 14.13
CA TYR A 381 -8.31 13.10 14.62
C TYR A 381 -9.38 12.90 13.55
N ASP A 382 -9.78 11.64 13.35
CA ASP A 382 -10.98 11.30 12.60
C ASP A 382 -11.65 10.06 13.22
N ASP A 383 -12.94 10.15 13.52
CA ASP A 383 -13.79 9.03 13.99
C ASP A 383 -14.85 8.64 12.94
N PHE A 384 -14.76 9.21 11.73
CA PHE A 384 -15.68 8.98 10.62
C PHE A 384 -17.16 9.17 11.01
N SER A 385 -17.46 10.05 11.98
CA SER A 385 -18.83 10.27 12.44
C SER A 385 -19.49 11.57 11.97
N GLU A 386 -18.70 12.49 11.41
CA GLU A 386 -19.15 13.81 10.94
C GLU A 386 -19.92 13.76 9.61
N SER A 387 -19.67 12.74 8.77
CA SER A 387 -20.25 12.59 7.43
C SER A 387 -20.43 11.12 7.03
N PRO A 388 -21.44 10.76 6.20
CA PRO A 388 -21.50 9.47 5.51
C PRO A 388 -20.46 9.30 4.38
N SER A 389 -19.69 10.35 4.06
CA SER A 389 -18.53 10.30 3.17
C SER A 389 -17.22 10.43 3.95
N ILE A 390 -16.13 9.93 3.37
CA ILE A 390 -14.78 10.26 3.84
C ILE A 390 -14.55 11.78 3.71
N ASP A 391 -13.93 12.40 4.70
CA ASP A 391 -13.59 13.83 4.67
C ASP A 391 -12.40 14.09 3.74
N GLN A 392 -12.66 14.84 2.67
CA GLN A 392 -11.69 15.17 1.61
C GLN A 392 -10.70 16.27 2.03
N TYR A 393 -10.93 16.94 3.17
CA TYR A 393 -9.95 17.85 3.79
C TYR A 393 -8.98 17.12 4.72
N LYS A 394 -9.35 15.91 5.20
CA LYS A 394 -8.49 15.03 6.00
C LYS A 394 -7.78 13.97 5.16
N TRP A 395 -8.38 13.49 4.06
CA TRP A 395 -7.90 12.33 3.31
C TRP A 395 -7.86 12.54 1.79
N THR A 396 -6.68 12.33 1.19
CA THR A 396 -6.49 12.23 -0.27
C THR A 396 -6.60 10.76 -0.68
N HIS A 397 -7.52 10.41 -1.58
CA HIS A 397 -7.53 9.10 -2.28
C HIS A 397 -6.35 8.99 -3.25
N GLU A 398 -5.63 7.87 -3.23
CA GLU A 398 -4.71 7.53 -4.33
C GLU A 398 -5.46 6.94 -5.52
N ALA A 399 -4.97 7.24 -6.73
CA ALA A 399 -5.47 6.70 -7.99
C ALA A 399 -4.28 6.14 -8.77
N ILE A 400 -3.99 4.84 -8.59
CA ILE A 400 -2.75 4.23 -9.08
C ILE A 400 -2.90 2.72 -9.28
N MET A 401 -2.18 2.17 -10.25
CA MET A 401 -1.90 0.74 -10.39
C MET A 401 -0.49 0.48 -9.84
N PRO A 402 -0.32 -0.16 -8.66
CA PRO A 402 0.98 -0.28 -8.01
C PRO A 402 2.00 -1.07 -8.86
N TRP A 403 3.24 -0.58 -8.85
CA TRP A 403 4.38 -1.18 -9.54
C TRP A 403 5.46 -1.58 -8.53
N THR A 404 6.68 -1.06 -8.64
CA THR A 404 7.76 -1.39 -7.69
C THR A 404 7.53 -0.81 -6.29
N PRO A 405 7.93 -1.52 -5.21
CA PRO A 405 8.50 -2.87 -5.19
C PRO A 405 7.47 -3.98 -4.92
N ASP A 406 6.23 -3.66 -4.54
CA ASP A 406 5.25 -4.63 -4.02
C ASP A 406 4.39 -5.30 -5.11
N TYR A 407 4.22 -4.65 -6.28
CA TYR A 407 3.56 -5.18 -7.48
C TYR A 407 2.13 -5.71 -7.28
N GLU A 408 1.38 -5.01 -6.43
CA GLU A 408 0.05 -5.37 -5.91
C GLU A 408 -0.98 -5.54 -7.05
N PHE A 409 -1.85 -6.56 -6.98
CA PHE A 409 -2.77 -6.92 -8.08
C PHE A 409 -4.08 -6.10 -8.10
N VAL A 410 -3.96 -4.83 -7.71
CA VAL A 410 -5.07 -3.89 -7.49
C VAL A 410 -4.99 -2.66 -8.38
N VAL A 411 -6.15 -2.05 -8.64
CA VAL A 411 -6.27 -0.66 -9.06
C VAL A 411 -6.82 0.12 -7.86
N TYR A 412 -6.04 1.08 -7.36
CA TYR A 412 -6.54 2.05 -6.39
C TYR A 412 -7.27 3.17 -7.11
N THR A 413 -8.46 3.51 -6.60
CA THR A 413 -9.30 4.60 -7.11
C THR A 413 -10.19 5.15 -5.99
N LYS A 414 -10.67 6.39 -6.16
CA LYS A 414 -11.83 6.90 -5.40
C LYS A 414 -13.12 6.27 -5.95
N ASN A 415 -13.71 5.34 -5.23
CA ASN A 415 -14.97 4.69 -5.59
C ASN A 415 -15.75 4.34 -4.31
N ASP A 416 -16.99 4.83 -4.21
CA ASP A 416 -17.84 4.66 -3.03
C ASP A 416 -18.25 3.18 -2.79
N THR A 417 -18.00 2.29 -3.75
CA THR A 417 -18.17 0.84 -3.59
C THR A 417 -16.95 0.13 -2.98
N THR A 418 -15.76 0.74 -3.02
CA THR A 418 -14.52 0.18 -2.43
C THR A 418 -14.09 0.92 -1.16
N SER A 419 -14.39 2.22 -1.02
CA SER A 419 -14.19 2.99 0.22
C SER A 419 -15.41 3.82 0.58
N TYR A 420 -15.98 3.61 1.77
CA TYR A 420 -17.17 4.33 2.24
C TYR A 420 -17.22 4.41 3.77
N VAL A 421 -18.03 5.33 4.31
CA VAL A 421 -18.32 5.43 5.74
C VAL A 421 -19.69 4.82 6.03
N LYS A 422 -19.77 3.95 7.05
CA LYS A 422 -21.02 3.30 7.48
C LYS A 422 -20.99 3.08 9.00
N HIS A 423 -22.07 3.42 9.69
CA HIS A 423 -22.20 3.27 11.15
C HIS A 423 -21.03 3.90 11.97
N LYS A 424 -20.57 5.09 11.59
CA LYS A 424 -19.38 5.77 12.19
C LYS A 424 -18.08 4.94 12.09
N ARG A 425 -17.86 4.32 10.94
CA ARG A 425 -16.63 3.57 10.62
C ARG A 425 -16.29 3.72 9.14
N LEU A 426 -15.01 3.85 8.83
CA LEU A 426 -14.49 3.69 7.48
C LEU A 426 -14.41 2.20 7.13
N TYR A 427 -14.92 1.83 5.97
CA TYR A 427 -14.76 0.52 5.33
C TYR A 427 -13.93 0.69 4.07
N ILE A 428 -12.87 -0.10 3.91
CA ILE A 428 -12.12 -0.27 2.66
C ILE A 428 -12.20 -1.75 2.28
N LYS A 429 -12.73 -2.08 1.09
CA LYS A 429 -12.94 -3.46 0.62
C LYS A 429 -12.52 -3.66 -0.85
N PRO A 430 -12.06 -4.86 -1.23
CA PRO A 430 -11.77 -5.20 -2.61
C PRO A 430 -13.07 -5.54 -3.37
N THR A 431 -13.11 -5.20 -4.66
CA THR A 431 -14.11 -5.65 -5.63
C THR A 431 -13.41 -6.11 -6.92
N LEU A 432 -14.10 -6.77 -7.85
CA LEU A 432 -13.48 -7.35 -9.06
C LEU A 432 -14.02 -6.71 -10.34
N PHE A 433 -13.13 -6.45 -11.30
CA PHE A 433 -13.51 -6.02 -12.64
C PHE A 433 -14.10 -7.19 -13.47
N PRO A 434 -14.93 -6.90 -14.51
CA PRO A 434 -15.43 -7.92 -15.43
C PRO A 434 -14.31 -8.62 -16.22
N ASP A 435 -14.41 -9.93 -16.44
CA ASP A 435 -13.37 -10.76 -17.08
C ASP A 435 -12.93 -10.26 -18.47
N ASP A 436 -13.87 -9.73 -19.26
CA ASP A 436 -13.56 -9.14 -20.57
C ASP A 436 -12.78 -7.83 -20.47
N PHE A 437 -13.06 -7.01 -19.44
CA PHE A 437 -12.32 -5.78 -19.18
C PHE A 437 -10.90 -6.09 -18.70
N VAL A 438 -10.76 -7.00 -17.72
CA VAL A 438 -9.46 -7.47 -17.20
C VAL A 438 -8.55 -7.96 -18.34
N LYS A 439 -9.09 -8.74 -19.27
CA LYS A 439 -8.32 -9.39 -20.35
C LYS A 439 -8.09 -8.54 -21.60
N ARG A 440 -8.98 -7.61 -21.93
CA ARG A 440 -8.99 -6.92 -23.25
C ARG A 440 -9.36 -5.42 -23.19
N GLY A 441 -9.73 -4.90 -22.03
CA GLY A 441 -10.08 -3.50 -21.84
C GLY A 441 -8.85 -2.58 -21.86
N THR A 442 -9.11 -1.27 -21.95
CA THR A 442 -8.14 -0.21 -21.66
C THR A 442 -8.54 0.44 -20.34
N LEU A 443 -7.58 0.68 -19.46
CA LEU A 443 -7.74 1.50 -18.27
C LEU A 443 -6.79 2.69 -18.36
N ASP A 444 -7.32 3.88 -18.08
CA ASP A 444 -6.59 5.15 -18.02
C ASP A 444 -7.13 5.92 -16.82
N LEU A 445 -6.26 6.35 -15.90
CA LEU A 445 -6.65 6.95 -14.63
C LEU A 445 -6.62 8.48 -14.72
N GLU A 446 -7.79 9.09 -14.97
CA GLU A 446 -7.95 10.54 -15.21
C GLU A 446 -7.32 11.45 -14.14
N SER A 447 -7.25 10.97 -12.89
CA SER A 447 -6.66 11.70 -11.74
C SER A 447 -5.45 10.94 -11.14
N CYS A 448 -4.66 10.27 -11.99
CA CYS A 448 -3.58 9.41 -11.54
C CYS A 448 -2.59 10.08 -10.56
N THR A 449 -2.28 9.42 -9.46
CA THR A 449 -1.31 9.87 -8.43
C THR A 449 0.09 9.26 -8.59
N GLY A 450 0.28 8.39 -9.57
CA GLY A 450 1.57 7.79 -9.96
C GLY A 450 2.30 8.53 -11.08
N LEU A 451 3.28 7.86 -11.70
CA LEU A 451 4.04 8.38 -12.84
C LEU A 451 3.15 8.45 -14.11
N LEU A 452 2.76 9.66 -14.49
CA LEU A 452 1.98 9.94 -15.70
C LEU A 452 2.62 9.30 -16.95
N HIS A 453 1.76 8.73 -17.80
CA HIS A 453 2.12 7.97 -19.01
C HIS A 453 2.88 6.65 -18.79
N SER A 454 2.98 6.15 -17.56
CA SER A 454 3.45 4.79 -17.27
C SER A 454 2.30 3.80 -17.01
N GLU A 455 2.64 2.52 -16.81
CA GLU A 455 1.68 1.48 -16.38
C GLU A 455 1.03 1.78 -15.03
N GLU A 456 1.57 2.68 -14.21
CA GLU A 456 0.94 3.13 -12.96
C GLU A 456 -0.39 3.89 -13.21
N CYS A 457 -0.52 4.50 -14.40
CA CYS A 457 -1.67 5.32 -14.76
C CYS A 457 -2.50 4.75 -15.91
N ARG A 458 -1.87 4.05 -16.87
CA ARG A 458 -2.55 3.56 -18.08
C ARG A 458 -2.08 2.16 -18.47
N ARG A 459 -3.01 1.21 -18.62
CA ARG A 459 -2.72 -0.17 -19.05
C ARG A 459 -3.76 -0.67 -20.05
N GLN A 460 -3.33 -1.57 -20.93
CA GLN A 460 -4.18 -2.26 -21.91
C GLN A 460 -4.08 -3.77 -21.66
N GLY A 461 -5.23 -4.42 -21.46
CA GLY A 461 -5.28 -5.88 -21.32
C GLY A 461 -4.90 -6.56 -22.63
N ALA A 462 -3.87 -7.40 -22.61
CA ALA A 462 -3.41 -8.19 -23.76
C ALA A 462 -2.74 -9.51 -23.33
N THR A 463 -3.26 -10.64 -23.79
CA THR A 463 -2.72 -12.00 -23.56
C THR A 463 -2.56 -12.34 -22.07
N PHE A 464 -1.36 -12.21 -21.50
CA PHE A 464 -1.08 -12.42 -20.08
C PHE A 464 -0.82 -11.10 -19.31
N ASN A 465 -0.57 -10.00 -20.02
CA ASN A 465 -0.51 -8.65 -19.45
C ASN A 465 -1.94 -8.14 -19.27
N ILE A 466 -2.61 -8.60 -18.21
CA ILE A 466 -3.96 -8.17 -17.86
C ILE A 466 -3.94 -6.85 -17.08
N ILE A 467 -5.06 -6.12 -17.11
CA ILE A 467 -5.32 -5.03 -16.16
C ILE A 467 -5.40 -5.64 -14.74
N PRO A 468 -4.91 -4.98 -13.68
CA PRO A 468 -5.01 -5.49 -12.31
C PRO A 468 -6.47 -5.82 -11.98
N PRO A 469 -6.80 -7.08 -11.66
CA PRO A 469 -8.17 -7.56 -11.71
C PRO A 469 -9.06 -7.08 -10.56
N VAL A 470 -8.45 -6.58 -9.48
CA VAL A 470 -9.12 -6.10 -8.28
C VAL A 470 -9.21 -4.58 -8.31
N GLN A 471 -10.39 -4.01 -8.03
CA GLN A 471 -10.52 -2.60 -7.69
C GLN A 471 -10.56 -2.46 -6.16
N SER A 472 -9.76 -1.55 -5.61
CA SER A 472 -9.69 -1.26 -4.18
C SER A 472 -9.58 0.25 -3.96
N ALA A 473 -9.29 0.65 -2.72
CA ALA A 473 -9.01 2.04 -2.36
C ALA A 473 -7.86 2.13 -1.35
N ARG A 474 -7.08 3.22 -1.48
CA ARG A 474 -6.04 3.66 -0.55
C ARG A 474 -6.24 5.15 -0.33
N ILE A 475 -6.20 5.60 0.92
CA ILE A 475 -6.34 6.99 1.33
C ILE A 475 -5.16 7.40 2.20
N THR A 476 -4.76 8.67 2.11
CA THR A 476 -3.57 9.18 2.79
C THR A 476 -3.84 10.53 3.44
N THR A 477 -3.15 10.84 4.53
CA THR A 477 -3.14 12.21 5.09
C THR A 477 -2.14 13.12 4.39
N LYS A 478 -1.54 12.69 3.27
CA LYS A 478 -0.39 13.31 2.61
C LYS A 478 -0.50 14.82 2.44
N ASP A 479 -1.70 15.33 2.13
CA ASP A 479 -1.95 16.75 1.84
C ASP A 479 -2.72 17.50 2.95
N SER A 480 -3.08 16.80 4.03
CA SER A 480 -3.74 17.34 5.25
C SER A 480 -2.79 17.37 6.46
N LEU A 481 -1.98 16.33 6.64
CA LEU A 481 -1.02 16.12 7.73
C LEU A 481 0.23 15.36 7.25
N SER A 482 1.38 16.02 7.37
CA SER A 482 2.69 15.35 7.48
C SER A 482 3.32 15.75 8.81
N PHE A 483 4.00 14.82 9.46
CA PHE A 483 4.58 15.02 10.79
C PHE A 483 5.82 14.17 10.99
N LYS A 484 6.67 14.58 11.94
CA LYS A 484 7.87 13.85 12.38
C LYS A 484 7.78 13.66 13.89
N TYR A 485 7.85 12.41 14.34
CA TYR A 485 7.67 11.97 15.73
C TYR A 485 6.25 12.21 16.28
N GLY A 486 5.78 11.37 17.20
CA GLY A 486 4.45 11.45 17.78
C GLY A 486 3.94 10.08 18.24
N ARG A 487 2.77 10.08 18.88
CA ARG A 487 1.99 8.88 19.15
C ARG A 487 0.85 8.78 18.15
N ILE A 488 0.74 7.63 17.50
CA ILE A 488 -0.36 7.27 16.60
C ILE A 488 -1.19 6.19 17.30
N ASP A 489 -2.51 6.32 17.29
CA ASP A 489 -3.47 5.28 17.70
C ASP A 489 -4.48 5.08 16.57
N ILE A 490 -4.59 3.83 16.09
CA ILE A 490 -5.54 3.45 15.03
C ILE A 490 -6.37 2.28 15.54
N ARG A 491 -7.67 2.51 15.69
CA ARG A 491 -8.60 1.48 16.15
C ARG A 491 -9.28 0.81 14.96
N ALA A 492 -8.89 -0.43 14.66
CA ALA A 492 -9.30 -1.13 13.45
C ALA A 492 -9.60 -2.63 13.69
N LYS A 493 -10.38 -3.21 12.77
CA LYS A 493 -10.57 -4.64 12.60
C LYS A 493 -10.01 -5.03 11.24
N LEU A 494 -9.03 -5.94 11.22
CA LEU A 494 -8.36 -6.36 9.98
C LEU A 494 -9.29 -7.22 9.09
N PRO A 495 -9.09 -7.24 7.77
CA PRO A 495 -9.85 -8.10 6.86
C PRO A 495 -9.46 -9.57 6.99
N VAL A 496 -10.37 -10.46 6.57
CA VAL A 496 -10.14 -11.87 6.29
C VAL A 496 -10.63 -12.22 4.88
N GLY A 497 -9.94 -13.15 4.22
CA GLY A 497 -10.14 -13.53 2.82
C GLY A 497 -8.78 -13.75 2.15
N ASP A 498 -8.69 -14.80 1.33
CA ASP A 498 -7.44 -15.23 0.73
C ASP A 498 -6.77 -14.11 -0.09
N TRP A 499 -5.45 -13.99 0.04
CA TRP A 499 -4.60 -13.08 -0.72
C TRP A 499 -4.80 -11.57 -0.45
N ILE A 500 -5.63 -11.19 0.52
CA ILE A 500 -5.81 -9.79 0.96
C ILE A 500 -4.68 -9.36 1.91
N VAL A 501 -4.26 -8.09 1.84
CA VAL A 501 -3.36 -7.44 2.80
C VAL A 501 -3.93 -6.08 3.23
N PRO A 502 -4.13 -5.81 4.53
CA PRO A 502 -4.46 -4.47 5.02
C PRO A 502 -3.22 -3.58 5.07
N GLU A 503 -3.40 -2.32 4.69
CA GLU A 503 -2.38 -1.28 4.76
C GLU A 503 -2.74 -0.32 5.89
N ILE A 504 -1.95 -0.33 6.97
CA ILE A 504 -2.05 0.62 8.08
C ILE A 504 -0.63 1.11 8.38
N TRP A 505 -0.16 2.07 7.58
CA TRP A 505 1.26 2.38 7.43
C TRP A 505 1.55 3.87 7.64
N LEU A 506 2.82 4.19 7.95
CA LEU A 506 3.37 5.53 7.72
C LEU A 506 4.29 5.50 6.50
N GLU A 507 4.14 6.49 5.63
CA GLU A 507 4.96 6.64 4.42
C GLU A 507 5.60 8.04 4.33
N PRO A 508 6.80 8.17 3.76
CA PRO A 508 7.59 9.39 3.85
C PRO A 508 7.04 10.49 2.93
N LYS A 509 6.86 11.71 3.46
CA LYS A 509 6.34 12.86 2.70
C LYS A 509 7.28 13.30 1.58
N ARG A 510 8.58 13.02 1.70
CA ARG A 510 9.61 13.20 0.66
C ARG A 510 10.55 12.00 0.63
N LYS A 511 11.08 11.68 -0.55
CA LYS A 511 12.03 10.58 -0.78
C LYS A 511 13.47 10.99 -0.42
N ASP A 512 13.66 11.57 0.77
CA ASP A 512 14.89 12.23 1.24
C ASP A 512 16.13 11.30 1.33
N TYR A 513 15.93 9.99 1.46
CA TYR A 513 16.99 8.97 1.46
C TYR A 513 17.06 8.19 0.13
N GLY A 514 16.34 8.63 -0.90
CA GLY A 514 16.21 7.92 -2.17
C GLY A 514 14.84 7.27 -2.35
N SER A 515 14.62 6.81 -3.58
CA SER A 515 13.28 6.78 -4.18
C SER A 515 12.72 5.39 -4.52
N GLY A 516 13.58 4.39 -4.67
CA GLY A 516 13.20 2.97 -4.83
C GLY A 516 13.33 2.20 -3.51
N ALA A 517 12.93 0.92 -3.52
CA ALA A 517 13.29 -0.10 -2.53
C ALA A 517 12.96 0.18 -1.04
N PHE A 518 12.16 1.20 -0.73
CA PHE A 518 12.01 1.77 0.62
C PHE A 518 13.30 2.38 1.17
N ALA A 519 14.12 3.04 0.35
CA ALA A 519 15.29 3.77 0.83
C ALA A 519 14.91 4.88 1.82
N SER A 520 13.77 5.55 1.59
CA SER A 520 13.15 6.48 2.57
C SER A 520 12.20 5.82 3.58
N GLY A 521 12.17 4.49 3.63
CA GLY A 521 11.45 3.69 4.62
C GLY A 521 9.94 3.60 4.44
N ARG A 522 9.33 2.65 5.16
CA ARG A 522 7.89 2.54 5.44
C ARG A 522 7.72 1.97 6.86
N VAL A 523 6.82 2.53 7.67
CA VAL A 523 6.48 1.97 8.99
C VAL A 523 5.18 1.19 8.88
N ARG A 524 5.18 -0.08 9.28
CA ARG A 524 4.02 -1.00 9.31
C ARG A 524 3.42 -0.95 10.72
N ILE A 525 2.39 -0.13 10.94
CA ILE A 525 1.74 0.00 12.27
C ILE A 525 0.97 -1.29 12.60
N ALA A 526 0.26 -1.83 11.60
CA ALA A 526 -0.39 -3.14 11.68
C ALA A 526 -0.55 -3.77 10.29
N MET A 527 -0.28 -5.07 10.18
CA MET A 527 -0.61 -5.90 9.02
C MET A 527 -0.80 -7.35 9.47
N ALA A 528 -1.81 -8.03 8.94
CA ALA A 528 -1.95 -9.49 9.01
C ALA A 528 -2.49 -9.98 7.68
N ARG A 529 -1.99 -11.10 7.15
CA ARG A 529 -2.46 -11.64 5.86
C ARG A 529 -3.92 -12.05 5.96
N GLY A 530 -4.70 -11.81 4.91
CA GLY A 530 -6.15 -12.03 4.94
C GLY A 530 -6.56 -13.51 5.02
N ASN A 531 -5.76 -14.44 4.50
CA ASN A 531 -6.02 -15.88 4.60
C ASN A 531 -6.20 -16.28 6.09
N GLU A 532 -7.31 -16.93 6.47
CA GLU A 532 -7.56 -17.28 7.88
C GLU A 532 -6.48 -18.23 8.46
N ILE A 533 -5.92 -19.08 7.59
CA ILE A 533 -4.70 -19.85 7.81
C ILE A 533 -3.88 -19.76 6.52
N LEU A 534 -2.57 -19.51 6.62
CA LEU A 534 -1.64 -19.60 5.48
C LEU A 534 -0.37 -20.34 5.92
N GLU A 535 -0.19 -21.57 5.44
CA GLU A 535 0.94 -22.41 5.81
C GLU A 535 2.19 -22.12 4.94
N TYR A 536 3.34 -21.93 5.60
CA TYR A 536 4.67 -21.80 5.01
C TYR A 536 5.76 -22.25 6.01
N ASP A 537 6.79 -23.00 5.59
CA ASP A 537 7.78 -23.67 6.49
C ASP A 537 7.14 -24.44 7.66
N GLY A 538 5.96 -25.05 7.43
CA GLY A 538 5.19 -25.75 8.48
C GLY A 538 4.63 -24.83 9.59
N ARG A 539 4.47 -23.53 9.32
CA ARG A 539 3.93 -22.51 10.25
C ARG A 539 2.77 -21.76 9.63
N ASP A 540 1.85 -21.30 10.46
CA ASP A 540 0.79 -20.38 10.05
C ASP A 540 1.34 -18.93 10.05
N ILE A 541 1.38 -18.32 8.87
CA ILE A 541 1.71 -16.91 8.63
C ILE A 541 0.47 -16.10 8.19
N GLY A 542 -0.73 -16.68 8.33
CA GLY A 542 -2.03 -16.10 7.96
C GLY A 542 -2.54 -15.08 8.99
N ASN A 543 -3.86 -14.90 9.06
CA ASN A 543 -4.49 -13.85 9.86
C ASN A 543 -4.34 -14.03 11.39
N ARG A 544 -3.81 -15.18 11.85
CA ARG A 544 -3.36 -15.34 13.24
C ARG A 544 -2.12 -14.50 13.56
N GLN A 545 -1.31 -14.18 12.56
CA GLN A 545 -0.04 -13.51 12.73
C GLN A 545 -0.15 -12.03 12.37
N LEU A 546 0.00 -11.17 13.39
CA LEU A 546 0.16 -9.73 13.20
C LEU A 546 1.65 -9.41 13.08
N GLU A 547 1.98 -8.68 12.03
CA GLU A 547 3.28 -8.07 11.78
C GLU A 547 3.22 -6.56 12.01
N VAL A 548 4.10 -6.05 12.87
CA VAL A 548 4.32 -4.62 13.08
C VAL A 548 5.81 -4.31 12.95
N GLY A 549 6.19 -3.13 12.46
CA GLY A 549 7.61 -2.75 12.38
C GLY A 549 7.97 -1.83 11.23
N ILE A 550 9.07 -2.11 10.54
CA ILE A 550 9.60 -1.29 9.44
C ILE A 550 9.95 -2.12 8.21
N LEU A 551 9.89 -1.48 7.03
CA LEU A 551 10.55 -1.89 5.81
C LEU A 551 11.55 -0.80 5.39
N MET A 552 12.73 -1.22 4.93
CA MET A 552 13.79 -0.36 4.39
C MET A 552 14.62 -1.15 3.36
N GLY A 553 15.23 -0.45 2.39
CA GLY A 553 16.05 -1.13 1.39
C GLY A 553 16.65 -0.23 0.31
N VAL A 554 17.61 -0.79 -0.43
CA VAL A 554 18.32 -0.14 -1.54
C VAL A 554 18.54 -1.14 -2.69
N GLY A 555 18.21 -0.74 -3.92
CA GLY A 555 18.19 -1.64 -5.08
C GLY A 555 17.24 -2.82 -4.87
N GLU A 556 17.75 -4.05 -4.97
CA GLU A 556 16.97 -5.27 -4.69
C GLU A 556 17.01 -5.67 -3.20
N ASN A 557 17.93 -5.07 -2.42
CA ASN A 557 18.13 -5.40 -1.00
C ASN A 557 17.07 -4.74 -0.12
N ILE A 558 15.88 -5.32 -0.06
CA ILE A 558 14.79 -4.90 0.83
C ILE A 558 14.70 -5.82 2.04
N ARG A 559 14.83 -5.25 3.25
CA ARG A 559 14.71 -5.96 4.52
C ARG A 559 13.56 -5.38 5.36
N ALA A 560 12.98 -6.24 6.19
CA ALA A 560 12.01 -5.84 7.21
C ALA A 560 12.59 -6.13 8.59
N ARG A 561 12.34 -5.24 9.56
CA ARG A 561 12.57 -5.53 10.98
C ARG A 561 11.21 -5.59 11.64
N THR A 562 10.69 -6.81 11.77
CA THR A 562 9.30 -7.09 12.15
C THR A 562 9.22 -7.67 13.56
N ILE A 563 8.30 -7.13 14.34
CA ILE A 563 7.79 -7.70 15.58
C ILE A 563 6.54 -8.52 15.24
N ILE A 564 6.48 -9.75 15.73
CA ILE A 564 5.40 -10.71 15.44
C ILE A 564 4.52 -10.91 16.68
N ARG A 565 3.20 -11.04 16.47
CA ARG A 565 2.21 -11.38 17.51
C ARG A 565 1.18 -12.38 16.98
N ASP A 566 1.17 -13.58 17.55
CA ASP A 566 0.20 -14.62 17.21
C ASP A 566 -1.07 -14.55 18.08
N LYS A 567 -2.24 -14.70 17.45
CA LYS A 567 -3.57 -14.69 18.09
C LYS A 567 -4.41 -15.84 17.54
N ALA A 568 -4.75 -16.79 18.41
CA ALA A 568 -5.26 -18.11 18.01
C ALA A 568 -6.59 -18.09 17.21
N ASP A 569 -7.44 -17.08 17.43
CA ASP A 569 -8.70 -16.87 16.70
C ASP A 569 -8.58 -15.88 15.53
N GLY A 570 -7.41 -15.26 15.32
CA GLY A 570 -7.15 -14.30 14.25
C GLY A 570 -7.40 -12.84 14.63
N TRP A 571 -6.70 -11.93 13.96
CA TRP A 571 -6.81 -10.47 14.17
C TRP A 571 -8.03 -9.84 13.48
N TRP A 572 -8.72 -10.59 12.61
CA TRP A 572 -9.93 -10.17 11.91
C TRP A 572 -11.22 -10.16 12.73
N ARG A 573 -11.25 -10.84 13.89
CA ARG A 573 -12.52 -11.08 14.62
C ARG A 573 -12.98 -9.91 15.51
N SER A 574 -12.13 -8.94 15.80
CA SER A 574 -12.41 -7.88 16.77
C SER A 574 -11.69 -6.57 16.45
N PHE A 575 -12.21 -5.46 16.96
CA PHE A 575 -11.55 -4.16 16.86
C PHE A 575 -10.47 -4.01 17.93
N HIS A 576 -9.22 -3.90 17.49
CA HIS A 576 -8.03 -3.70 18.30
C HIS A 576 -7.53 -2.26 18.15
N ASN A 577 -6.86 -1.73 19.18
CA ASN A 577 -6.12 -0.47 19.07
C ASN A 577 -4.65 -0.75 18.74
N TYR A 578 -4.22 -0.38 17.54
CA TYR A 578 -2.83 -0.48 17.10
C TYR A 578 -2.14 0.85 17.34
N SER A 579 -1.13 0.87 18.21
CA SER A 579 -0.43 2.10 18.59
C SER A 579 1.03 2.08 18.18
N LEU A 580 1.53 3.22 17.70
CA LEU A 580 2.94 3.49 17.47
C LEU A 580 3.36 4.71 18.30
N ILE A 581 4.39 4.55 19.12
CA ILE A 581 5.11 5.65 19.78
C ILE A 581 6.43 5.84 19.02
N TRP A 582 6.54 6.95 18.29
CA TRP A 582 7.68 7.31 17.45
C TRP A 582 8.37 8.55 18.03
N THR A 583 9.66 8.43 18.32
CA THR A 583 10.50 9.47 18.93
C THR A 583 11.82 9.58 18.16
N PRO A 584 12.68 10.59 18.39
CA PRO A 584 13.99 10.72 17.72
C PRO A 584 14.91 9.49 17.85
N ASP A 585 14.70 8.68 18.89
CA ASP A 585 15.57 7.56 19.25
C ASP A 585 14.88 6.19 19.12
N ASN A 586 13.56 6.14 18.83
CA ASN A 586 12.80 4.89 18.91
C ASN A 586 11.51 4.83 18.07
N LEU A 587 11.15 3.59 17.71
CA LEU A 587 9.86 3.17 17.16
C LEU A 587 9.35 2.02 18.06
N GLN A 588 8.32 2.30 18.86
CA GLN A 588 7.74 1.33 19.80
C GLN A 588 6.28 1.01 19.44
N PHE A 589 5.95 -0.27 19.39
CA PHE A 589 4.64 -0.75 18.93
C PHE A 589 3.88 -1.37 20.09
N LEU A 590 2.58 -1.07 20.20
CA LEU A 590 1.66 -1.63 21.19
C LEU A 590 0.38 -2.10 20.52
N VAL A 591 -0.29 -3.09 21.12
CA VAL A 591 -1.62 -3.54 20.72
C VAL A 591 -2.52 -3.60 21.94
N ASP A 592 -3.68 -2.96 21.88
CA ASP A 592 -4.61 -2.77 23.01
C ASP A 592 -3.95 -2.18 24.28
N GLY A 593 -2.91 -1.36 24.08
CA GLY A 593 -2.10 -0.78 25.17
C GLY A 593 -1.14 -1.76 25.85
N GLN A 594 -0.98 -2.96 25.31
CA GLN A 594 -0.09 -4.01 25.82
C GLN A 594 1.05 -4.33 24.82
N HIS A 595 1.97 -5.20 25.23
CA HIS A 595 3.06 -5.74 24.39
C HIS A 595 3.99 -4.70 23.75
N GLN A 596 4.28 -3.62 24.50
CA GLN A 596 5.17 -2.53 24.11
C GLN A 596 6.60 -3.03 23.86
N GLU A 597 6.98 -3.13 22.58
CA GLU A 597 8.34 -3.54 22.17
C GLU A 597 9.00 -2.50 21.26
N SER A 598 10.33 -2.40 21.39
CA SER A 598 11.20 -1.40 20.78
C SER A 598 11.95 -2.00 19.59
N LEU A 599 11.84 -1.39 18.40
CA LEU A 599 12.69 -1.79 17.27
C LEU A 599 14.13 -1.28 17.40
N ALA A 600 14.32 -0.08 17.96
CA ALA A 600 15.64 0.50 18.18
C ALA A 600 16.36 -0.19 19.35
N SER A 601 17.69 -0.01 19.42
CA SER A 601 18.52 -0.46 20.53
C SER A 601 19.63 0.57 20.79
N PRO A 602 19.96 0.91 22.06
CA PRO A 602 20.87 1.99 22.37
C PRO A 602 22.21 1.91 21.63
N GLY A 603 22.64 3.02 21.04
CA GLY A 603 23.91 3.14 20.30
C GLY A 603 24.00 2.36 18.98
N SER A 604 22.96 1.61 18.58
CA SER A 604 22.96 0.76 17.39
C SER A 604 22.10 1.36 16.26
N PRO A 605 22.67 1.71 15.10
CA PRO A 605 21.89 2.20 13.96
C PRO A 605 20.86 1.18 13.47
N LEU A 606 19.66 1.66 13.16
CA LEU A 606 18.49 0.85 12.84
C LEU A 606 18.65 0.02 11.56
N TYR A 607 19.47 0.46 10.59
CA TYR A 607 19.79 -0.35 9.40
C TYR A 607 20.58 -1.62 9.77
N ARG A 608 21.55 -1.53 10.69
CA ARG A 608 22.28 -2.71 11.19
C ARG A 608 21.33 -3.65 11.94
N LEU A 609 20.40 -3.09 12.72
CA LEU A 609 19.37 -3.87 13.41
C LEU A 609 18.36 -4.51 12.44
N ALA A 610 18.19 -3.97 11.23
CA ALA A 610 17.43 -4.59 10.13
C ALA A 610 18.28 -5.57 9.30
N GLY A 611 19.54 -5.78 9.64
CA GLY A 611 20.44 -6.75 9.01
C GLY A 611 21.21 -6.25 7.80
N PHE A 612 21.31 -4.93 7.59
CA PHE A 612 22.24 -4.35 6.61
C PHE A 612 23.65 -4.24 7.18
N ASP A 613 24.64 -4.52 6.34
CA ASP A 613 26.05 -4.17 6.54
C ASP A 613 26.29 -2.65 6.37
N GLU A 614 27.55 -2.22 6.45
CA GLU A 614 27.93 -0.81 6.36
C GLU A 614 27.96 -0.28 4.90
N GLU A 615 28.06 -1.15 3.89
CA GLU A 615 28.10 -0.75 2.47
C GLU A 615 26.69 -0.46 1.96
N LEU A 616 25.76 -1.41 2.16
CA LEU A 616 24.33 -1.20 1.94
C LEU A 616 23.74 -0.18 2.95
N GLY A 617 24.40 0.00 4.10
CA GLY A 617 24.04 0.97 5.14
C GLY A 617 24.39 2.43 4.84
N GLU A 618 25.25 2.70 3.87
CA GLU A 618 25.80 4.04 3.58
C GLU A 618 24.70 5.10 3.38
N THR A 619 23.62 4.73 2.70
CA THR A 619 22.44 5.60 2.47
C THR A 619 21.89 6.19 3.78
N TRP A 620 21.85 5.43 4.86
CA TRP A 620 21.28 5.85 6.14
C TRP A 620 22.34 6.37 7.13
N ARG A 621 23.63 6.09 6.91
CA ARG A 621 24.74 6.46 7.82
C ARG A 621 24.88 7.98 8.05
N HIS A 622 24.35 8.81 7.15
CA HIS A 622 24.32 10.27 7.30
C HIS A 622 23.10 10.81 8.08
N GLY A 623 22.18 9.95 8.52
CA GLY A 623 21.04 10.33 9.34
C GLY A 623 21.25 10.14 10.85
N SER A 624 20.15 10.17 11.59
CA SER A 624 20.08 9.72 12.98
C SER A 624 20.22 8.20 13.11
N LEU A 625 20.28 7.70 14.36
CA LEU A 625 20.29 6.26 14.65
C LEU A 625 19.03 5.52 14.13
N ILE A 626 17.91 6.22 13.90
CA ILE A 626 16.68 5.62 13.36
C ILE A 626 16.40 5.98 11.89
N ALA A 627 17.38 6.55 11.17
CA ALA A 627 17.24 6.83 9.74
C ALA A 627 16.78 5.58 8.96
N PRO A 628 15.83 5.71 8.01
CA PRO A 628 15.28 6.95 7.44
C PRO A 628 14.11 7.59 8.23
N PHE A 629 13.73 7.05 9.40
CA PHE A 629 12.55 7.46 10.18
C PHE A 629 12.77 8.71 11.05
N ASP A 630 13.53 9.67 10.52
CA ASP A 630 13.86 10.98 11.12
C ASP A 630 13.51 12.16 10.19
N LYS A 631 12.60 11.90 9.25
CA LYS A 631 11.98 12.84 8.32
C LYS A 631 10.47 12.88 8.56
N GLU A 632 9.75 13.71 7.80
CA GLU A 632 8.29 13.75 7.88
C GLU A 632 7.65 12.56 7.16
N PHE A 633 6.65 11.96 7.81
CA PHE A 633 5.80 10.90 7.28
C PHE A 633 4.32 11.34 7.33
N TYR A 634 3.46 10.62 6.60
CA TYR A 634 2.00 10.75 6.64
C TYR A 634 1.36 9.37 6.84
N VAL A 635 0.09 9.34 7.27
CA VAL A 635 -0.65 8.07 7.46
C VAL A 635 -1.22 7.61 6.13
N THR A 636 -1.06 6.32 5.81
CA THR A 636 -1.70 5.62 4.70
C THR A 636 -2.63 4.53 5.26
N LEU A 637 -3.88 4.51 4.80
CA LEU A 637 -4.86 3.46 5.04
C LEU A 637 -5.32 2.86 3.69
N GLY A 638 -5.31 1.54 3.56
CA GLY A 638 -5.68 0.87 2.32
C GLY A 638 -5.83 -0.64 2.45
N LEU A 639 -6.04 -1.30 1.31
CA LEU A 639 -6.20 -2.75 1.22
C LEU A 639 -5.72 -3.25 -0.14
N SER A 640 -4.56 -3.91 -0.16
CA SER A 640 -4.01 -4.54 -1.36
C SER A 640 -4.41 -6.01 -1.46
N VAL A 641 -4.15 -6.60 -2.62
CA VAL A 641 -4.41 -8.01 -2.91
C VAL A 641 -3.28 -8.58 -3.76
N GLY A 642 -2.81 -9.79 -3.44
CA GLY A 642 -1.77 -10.49 -4.19
C GLY A 642 -0.41 -9.80 -4.06
N GLY A 643 0.22 -9.49 -5.20
CA GLY A 643 1.56 -8.87 -5.23
C GLY A 643 2.70 -9.87 -5.11
N MET A 644 3.94 -9.35 -5.12
CA MET A 644 5.17 -10.15 -5.27
C MET A 644 5.99 -10.27 -3.97
N ARG A 645 5.50 -9.75 -2.84
CA ARG A 645 6.30 -9.60 -1.61
C ARG A 645 5.66 -10.18 -0.35
N ASP A 646 4.42 -9.81 -0.01
CA ASP A 646 3.82 -10.25 1.26
C ASP A 646 3.48 -11.74 1.31
N PHE A 647 3.28 -12.39 0.15
CA PHE A 647 3.04 -13.83 0.05
C PHE A 647 4.31 -14.56 -0.44
N PRO A 648 4.95 -15.41 0.39
CA PRO A 648 6.02 -16.29 -0.07
C PRO A 648 5.56 -17.20 -1.22
N ASP A 649 6.47 -17.76 -2.00
CA ASP A 649 6.12 -18.85 -2.91
C ASP A 649 5.90 -20.17 -2.14
N GLU A 650 5.23 -21.13 -2.76
CA GLU A 650 4.91 -22.46 -2.19
C GLU A 650 3.96 -22.47 -0.96
N CYS A 651 3.54 -21.30 -0.47
CA CYS A 651 2.59 -21.21 0.66
C CYS A 651 1.18 -21.70 0.30
N ARG A 652 0.45 -22.21 1.30
CA ARG A 652 -0.85 -22.90 1.12
C ARG A 652 -1.94 -22.33 2.02
N SER A 653 -3.10 -22.04 1.44
CA SER A 653 -4.28 -21.60 2.18
C SER A 653 -4.93 -22.74 2.99
N ALA A 654 -5.87 -22.42 3.87
CA ALA A 654 -6.47 -23.32 4.88
C ALA A 654 -7.05 -24.67 4.38
N ASN A 655 -7.29 -24.82 3.07
CA ASN A 655 -7.79 -26.04 2.44
C ASN A 655 -6.69 -26.85 1.71
N GLY A 656 -5.41 -26.48 1.88
CA GLY A 656 -4.26 -27.05 1.18
C GLY A 656 -3.98 -26.47 -0.21
N HIS A 657 -4.85 -25.59 -0.72
CA HIS A 657 -4.70 -24.96 -2.03
C HIS A 657 -3.51 -24.01 -2.05
N GLU A 658 -2.63 -24.24 -3.02
CA GLU A 658 -1.37 -23.54 -3.22
C GLU A 658 -1.60 -22.12 -3.73
N LYS A 659 -0.71 -21.19 -3.38
CA LYS A 659 -0.65 -19.87 -3.98
C LYS A 659 -0.62 -19.97 -5.52
N PRO A 660 -1.61 -19.41 -6.24
CA PRO A 660 -1.74 -19.63 -7.69
C PRO A 660 -0.75 -18.83 -8.55
N TRP A 661 0.26 -18.18 -7.95
CA TRP A 661 1.33 -17.48 -8.68
C TRP A 661 2.68 -17.64 -7.99
N ARG A 662 3.76 -17.48 -8.76
CA ARG A 662 5.12 -17.31 -8.26
C ARG A 662 5.52 -15.84 -8.27
N ASN A 663 6.30 -15.40 -7.30
CA ASN A 663 6.79 -14.04 -7.23
C ASN A 663 7.71 -13.73 -8.43
N MET A 664 7.64 -12.50 -8.94
CA MET A 664 8.34 -12.02 -10.14
C MET A 664 8.05 -12.79 -11.45
N ALA A 665 7.14 -13.77 -11.46
CA ALA A 665 6.80 -14.50 -12.68
C ALA A 665 5.94 -13.64 -13.63
N VAL A 666 6.31 -13.59 -14.92
CA VAL A 666 5.67 -12.74 -15.95
C VAL A 666 4.15 -12.97 -16.08
N LYS A 667 3.65 -14.16 -15.72
CA LYS A 667 2.21 -14.51 -15.76
C LYS A 667 1.49 -14.38 -14.41
N ALA A 668 2.17 -13.96 -13.34
CA ALA A 668 1.67 -14.08 -11.96
C ALA A 668 0.27 -13.49 -11.74
N MET A 669 0.05 -12.25 -12.19
CA MET A 669 -1.25 -11.58 -12.08
C MET A 669 -2.36 -12.32 -12.86
N ALA A 670 -2.04 -12.89 -14.02
CA ALA A 670 -2.96 -13.69 -14.82
C ALA A 670 -3.29 -15.04 -14.17
N SER A 671 -2.29 -15.75 -13.62
CA SER A 671 -2.50 -17.02 -12.91
C SER A 671 -3.32 -16.84 -11.63
N PHE A 672 -3.07 -15.75 -10.89
CA PHE A 672 -3.94 -15.30 -9.80
C PHE A 672 -5.39 -15.06 -10.26
N TRP A 673 -5.60 -14.40 -11.41
CA TRP A 673 -6.95 -14.15 -11.94
C TRP A 673 -7.66 -15.42 -12.42
N GLU A 674 -6.94 -16.37 -13.02
CA GLU A 674 -7.50 -17.63 -13.50
C GLU A 674 -8.03 -18.51 -12.35
N ASP A 675 -7.32 -18.52 -11.22
CA ASP A 675 -7.66 -19.29 -10.03
C ASP A 675 -8.89 -18.77 -9.24
N ARG A 676 -9.32 -17.52 -9.49
CA ARG A 676 -10.30 -16.78 -8.66
C ARG A 676 -11.55 -17.52 -8.21
N ARG A 677 -12.00 -18.51 -8.96
CA ARG A 677 -13.16 -19.35 -8.61
C ARG A 677 -12.97 -20.09 -7.28
N ILE A 678 -11.75 -20.21 -6.77
CA ILE A 678 -11.40 -20.71 -5.45
C ILE A 678 -11.35 -19.54 -4.46
N TRP A 679 -10.33 -18.68 -4.54
CA TRP A 679 -10.09 -17.65 -3.50
C TRP A 679 -11.25 -16.64 -3.32
N GLN A 680 -11.97 -16.27 -4.38
CA GLN A 680 -13.09 -15.31 -4.30
C GLN A 680 -14.20 -15.79 -3.35
N ARG A 681 -14.33 -17.10 -3.10
CA ARG A 681 -15.34 -17.65 -2.17
C ARG A 681 -15.05 -17.38 -0.71
N THR A 682 -13.80 -17.06 -0.37
CA THR A 682 -13.41 -16.65 0.98
C THR A 682 -13.72 -15.18 1.24
N TRP A 683 -13.98 -14.41 0.18
CA TRP A 683 -14.25 -12.98 0.29
C TRP A 683 -15.73 -12.72 0.64
N THR A 684 -15.97 -11.84 1.60
CA THR A 684 -17.31 -11.44 2.06
C THR A 684 -17.39 -9.92 2.19
N GLU A 685 -18.56 -9.34 1.93
CA GLU A 685 -18.73 -7.88 1.90
C GLU A 685 -18.31 -7.17 3.20
N GLU A 686 -18.53 -7.81 4.36
CA GLU A 686 -18.20 -7.20 5.65
C GLU A 686 -16.84 -7.62 6.21
N ASN A 687 -16.48 -8.92 6.18
CA ASN A 687 -15.25 -9.37 6.86
C ASN A 687 -14.01 -9.28 5.97
N SER A 688 -14.15 -9.12 4.66
CA SER A 688 -13.03 -8.83 3.76
C SER A 688 -12.79 -7.34 3.55
N ALA A 689 -13.50 -6.50 4.32
CA ALA A 689 -13.20 -5.08 4.44
C ALA A 689 -12.24 -4.85 5.61
N LEU A 690 -11.21 -4.03 5.42
CA LEU A 690 -10.55 -3.34 6.52
C LEU A 690 -11.57 -2.33 7.10
N GLN A 691 -11.80 -2.39 8.42
CA GLN A 691 -12.74 -1.51 9.11
C GLN A 691 -12.01 -0.66 10.15
N ILE A 692 -12.18 0.67 10.13
CA ILE A 692 -11.54 1.60 11.07
C ILE A 692 -12.60 2.39 11.84
N GLU A 693 -12.52 2.41 13.16
CA GLU A 693 -13.34 3.23 14.05
C GLU A 693 -12.77 4.63 14.25
N HIS A 694 -11.45 4.77 14.42
CA HIS A 694 -10.80 6.09 14.43
C HIS A 694 -9.31 6.03 14.11
N VAL A 695 -8.77 7.19 13.73
CA VAL A 695 -7.33 7.50 13.66
C VAL A 695 -7.07 8.72 14.53
N MET A 696 -6.08 8.65 15.41
CA MET A 696 -5.62 9.76 16.25
C MET A 696 -4.10 9.89 16.17
N VAL A 697 -3.61 11.13 16.08
CA VAL A 697 -2.18 11.44 16.20
C VAL A 697 -1.97 12.54 17.24
N THR A 698 -1.09 12.28 18.20
CA THR A 698 -0.80 13.15 19.36
C THR A 698 0.68 13.50 19.42
N ALA A 699 0.99 14.77 19.64
CA ALA A 699 2.34 15.30 19.77
C ALA A 699 3.02 14.91 21.10
N LEU A 700 4.30 14.56 21.07
CA LEU A 700 5.04 13.98 22.21
C LEU A 700 6.00 14.90 22.97
#